data_AF-A0A956CRL5-F1
#
_entry.id   AF-A0A956CRL5-F1
#
_cell.length_a   1.000
_cell.length_b   1.000
_cell.length_c   1.000
_cell.angle_alpha   90.00
_cell.angle_beta   90.00
_cell.angle_gamma   90.00
#
_symmetry.space_group_name_H-M   'P 1'
#
loop_
_entity.id
_entity.type
_entity.pdbx_description
1 polymer ?
#
loop_
_entity_poly.entity_id
_entity_poly.type
_entity_poly.pdbx_seq_one_letter_code
_entity_poly.pdbx_strand_id
1 'polypeptide(L)'
;CDPAMGSGAFLVAACRLLAEEVVAAWDRADLTAAITEEHGDALLHARRLVAQRCLYGVDKNAAAVELAKLSLWLVTLSKELPFTFVDHALRHGDSLVGLDLEQIRGFHWAPKAQVETCHRALDDALEQALEHRDRILALADSEDAASQRDKQRLLEYAEQATERVRIIADVCIGAFFAKKKPKEREKERERRLELVGRLLAGHEELRDELAELAAQVRHQHAPFHWQLEFPEVFYQERCDPLDAGSVNRAAFMDVFIGNPPFMRGSGISSAHGNEYRDWLLAAEPEAVGGADLCAHFLLRAGGLLGLHGTLGMIATSTVSQGVTRSSGLSQLLRSGFRIYSATTKLPWIGGPNVAVALVHLAIGNPGTPNANVEPRLDGRNVATINSRLRGKPERSDAKRLYANRGLSFKGSVILGNGFIISPEARLRLVHQDSLNADVIRPYIGGKELNASPTQAHTDYVINFRDMTLEEAKAWPELLSIVRDLVKPERDRLRDNADGRRRRQFWWQFGRWTPGLDSALAGHPRCLALARVTKHLVFSFQSTDVVFTDMVYVFPLPNYASFAVLQSRVHLAWVRLQASMLADRSATERFVYGATECFETFPFPVVDPRAIVPELESVGEVFYSTRAAYLRDSGQGLTEAYNALLDHRGWEASVERLRCLHEQMDRAVLDAYGWSDIEVPPYCPRTDDDYAAVQEFEDEVVDRLYVLNAERAQDEERRGLRENEGSRQGKKKSVGRRQNKSPDGEEQGKLF
;
A
#
# COMPACT_ATOMS: atom_id res chain seq x y z
N CYS A 1 12.78 13.57 -3.18
CA CYS A 1 12.49 13.86 -4.59
C CYS A 1 11.91 12.60 -5.17
N ASP A 2 10.65 12.63 -5.59
CA ASP A 2 10.05 11.49 -6.23
C ASP A 2 9.23 12.00 -7.41
N PRO A 3 9.67 11.74 -8.66
CA PRO A 3 9.13 12.45 -9.80
C PRO A 3 8.01 11.64 -10.46
N ALA A 4 6.81 12.24 -10.58
CA ALA A 4 5.63 11.61 -11.18
C ALA A 4 5.77 11.42 -12.70
N MET A 5 6.43 12.34 -13.42
CA MET A 5 6.83 12.14 -14.82
C MET A 5 8.33 11.91 -15.00
N GLY A 6 9.16 12.28 -14.01
CA GLY A 6 10.60 12.04 -14.09
C GLY A 6 11.31 13.02 -15.00
N SER A 7 12.47 12.58 -15.51
CA SER A 7 13.21 13.28 -16.55
C SER A 7 12.54 13.18 -17.94
N GLY A 8 11.26 12.81 -18.03
CA GLY A 8 10.54 12.66 -19.28
C GLY A 8 10.83 11.37 -20.07
N ALA A 9 11.44 10.34 -19.46
CA ALA A 9 11.77 9.10 -20.17
C ALA A 9 10.54 8.42 -20.79
N PHE A 10 9.42 8.36 -20.06
CA PHE A 10 8.15 7.85 -20.58
C PHE A 10 7.59 8.72 -21.70
N LEU A 11 7.65 10.05 -21.56
CA LEU A 11 7.20 11.00 -22.57
C LEU A 11 8.02 10.87 -23.87
N VAL A 12 9.34 10.69 -23.75
CA VAL A 12 10.22 10.44 -24.90
C VAL A 12 9.87 9.14 -25.60
N ALA A 13 9.61 8.06 -24.86
CA ALA A 13 9.21 6.78 -25.43
C ALA A 13 7.84 6.89 -26.14
N ALA A 14 6.86 7.53 -25.50
CA ALA A 14 5.55 7.80 -26.09
C ALA A 14 5.66 8.68 -27.35
N CYS A 15 6.51 9.71 -27.32
CA CYS A 15 6.77 10.59 -28.46
C CYS A 15 7.24 9.80 -29.68
N ARG A 16 8.22 8.90 -29.49
CA ARG A 16 8.76 8.08 -30.59
C ARG A 16 7.70 7.14 -31.17
N LEU A 17 6.98 6.43 -30.31
CA LEU A 17 5.96 5.48 -30.73
C LEU A 17 4.82 6.16 -31.50
N LEU A 18 4.26 7.24 -30.94
CA LEU A 18 3.17 7.97 -31.59
C LEU A 18 3.63 8.64 -32.89
N ALA A 19 4.86 9.14 -32.96
CA ALA A 19 5.39 9.73 -34.18
C ALA A 19 5.56 8.69 -35.31
N GLU A 20 5.99 7.48 -34.98
CA GLU A 20 6.05 6.37 -35.95
C GLU A 20 4.66 6.04 -36.50
N GLU A 21 3.63 6.02 -35.65
CA GLU A 21 2.25 5.79 -36.07
C GLU A 21 1.68 6.94 -36.93
N VAL A 22 2.06 8.18 -36.65
CA VAL A 22 1.69 9.35 -37.48
C VAL A 22 2.32 9.23 -38.87
N VAL A 23 3.60 8.89 -38.97
CA VAL A 23 4.26 8.66 -40.27
C VAL A 23 3.59 7.51 -41.01
N ALA A 24 3.31 6.40 -40.33
CA ALA A 24 2.60 5.28 -40.93
C ALA A 24 1.19 5.67 -41.43
N ALA A 25 0.52 6.61 -40.77
CA ALA A 25 -0.75 7.16 -41.23
C ALA A 25 -0.58 8.05 -42.48
N TRP A 26 0.45 8.89 -42.54
CA TRP A 26 0.78 9.66 -43.74
C TRP A 26 1.17 8.77 -44.91
N ASP A 27 1.87 7.67 -44.67
CA ASP A 27 2.21 6.69 -45.70
C ASP A 27 0.94 6.05 -46.29
N ARG A 28 -0.02 5.66 -45.44
CA ARG A 28 -1.32 5.14 -45.89
C ARG A 28 -2.16 6.15 -46.66
N ALA A 29 -1.90 7.44 -46.46
CA ALA A 29 -2.60 8.54 -47.12
C ALA A 29 -1.82 9.13 -48.32
N ASP A 30 -0.67 8.55 -48.69
CA ASP A 30 0.24 9.06 -49.72
C ASP A 30 0.72 10.51 -49.49
N LEU A 31 0.85 10.94 -48.23
CA LEU A 31 1.25 12.31 -47.84
C LEU A 31 2.73 12.45 -47.46
N THR A 32 3.42 11.34 -47.17
CA THR A 32 4.79 11.37 -46.60
C THR A 32 5.80 12.09 -47.48
N ALA A 33 5.70 11.94 -48.81
CA ALA A 33 6.59 12.63 -49.74
C ALA A 33 6.41 14.16 -49.68
N ALA A 34 5.16 14.64 -49.64
CA ALA A 34 4.85 16.06 -49.54
C ALA A 34 5.31 16.65 -48.20
N ILE A 35 5.04 15.96 -47.09
CA ILE A 35 5.52 16.37 -45.75
C ILE A 35 7.05 16.41 -45.69
N THR A 36 7.72 15.45 -46.32
CA THR A 36 9.20 15.41 -46.38
C THR A 36 9.75 16.55 -47.24
N GLU A 37 9.09 16.89 -48.35
CA GLU A 37 9.48 18.02 -49.19
C GLU A 37 9.33 19.37 -48.45
N GLU A 38 8.24 19.54 -47.70
CA GLU A 38 7.95 20.77 -46.96
C GLU A 38 8.82 20.92 -45.70
N HIS A 39 8.98 19.85 -44.91
CA HIS A 39 9.61 19.91 -43.58
C HIS A 39 10.96 19.19 -43.49
N GLY A 40 11.44 18.57 -44.57
CA GLY A 40 12.73 17.90 -44.69
C GLY A 40 12.78 16.46 -44.15
N ASP A 41 12.21 16.20 -42.96
CA ASP A 41 12.16 14.86 -42.34
C ASP A 41 10.79 14.64 -41.70
N ALA A 42 10.00 13.75 -42.30
CA ALA A 42 8.64 13.44 -41.84
C ALA A 42 8.61 12.88 -40.41
N LEU A 43 9.54 11.99 -40.03
CA LEU A 43 9.55 11.43 -38.67
C LEU A 43 9.90 12.48 -37.63
N LEU A 44 10.84 13.36 -37.97
CA LEU A 44 11.20 14.47 -37.10
C LEU A 44 10.05 15.45 -36.92
N HIS A 45 9.35 15.78 -38.01
CA HIS A 45 8.16 16.61 -37.98
C HIS A 45 7.05 15.96 -37.15
N ALA A 46 6.77 14.66 -37.34
CA ALA A 46 5.81 13.91 -36.53
C ALA A 46 6.12 13.95 -35.03
N ARG A 47 7.40 13.78 -34.64
CA ARG A 47 7.82 13.91 -33.22
C ARG A 47 7.51 15.28 -32.64
N ARG A 48 7.68 16.35 -33.42
CA ARG A 48 7.37 17.72 -33.00
C ARG A 48 5.87 17.92 -32.79
N LEU A 49 5.05 17.43 -33.72
CA LEU A 49 3.59 17.50 -33.60
C LEU A 49 3.10 16.75 -32.37
N VAL A 50 3.56 15.52 -32.19
CA VAL A 50 3.20 14.69 -31.03
C VAL A 50 3.61 15.37 -29.72
N ALA A 51 4.84 15.88 -29.64
CA ALA A 51 5.32 16.55 -28.42
C ALA A 51 4.50 17.80 -28.06
N GLN A 52 4.03 18.56 -29.04
CA GLN A 52 3.26 19.80 -28.81
C GLN A 52 1.76 19.57 -28.60
N ARG A 53 1.19 18.54 -29.23
CA ARG A 53 -0.27 18.33 -29.32
C ARG A 53 -0.80 17.17 -28.46
N CYS A 54 0.05 16.22 -28.06
CA CYS A 54 -0.40 14.97 -27.43
C CYS A 54 0.20 14.69 -26.06
N LEU A 55 1.38 15.24 -25.74
CA LEU A 55 2.11 14.86 -24.54
C LEU A 55 1.96 15.88 -23.42
N TYR A 56 1.37 15.42 -22.30
CA TYR A 56 1.21 16.19 -21.08
C TYR A 56 2.00 15.55 -19.93
N GLY A 57 2.53 16.36 -19.02
CA GLY A 57 3.33 15.86 -17.91
C GLY A 57 3.28 16.77 -16.69
N VAL A 58 3.27 16.16 -15.50
CA VAL A 58 3.22 16.87 -14.22
C VAL A 58 4.27 16.29 -13.29
N ASP A 59 5.08 17.15 -12.68
CA ASP A 59 6.02 16.75 -11.64
C ASP A 59 6.03 17.71 -10.45
N LYS A 60 6.14 17.14 -9.24
CA LYS A 60 6.28 17.92 -8.02
C LYS A 60 7.66 18.57 -7.89
N ASN A 61 8.66 18.06 -8.61
CA ASN A 61 9.99 18.65 -8.63
C ASN A 61 10.16 19.53 -9.88
N ALA A 62 10.23 20.85 -9.70
CA ALA A 62 10.45 21.80 -10.80
C ALA A 62 11.69 21.46 -11.65
N ALA A 63 12.77 20.96 -11.05
CA ALA A 63 13.95 20.57 -11.82
C ALA A 63 13.70 19.33 -12.71
N ALA A 64 12.81 18.42 -12.32
CA ALA A 64 12.43 17.27 -13.16
C ALA A 64 11.63 17.74 -14.37
N VAL A 65 10.77 18.75 -14.21
CA VAL A 65 10.05 19.40 -15.32
C VAL A 65 11.03 19.95 -16.35
N GLU A 66 12.03 20.71 -15.94
CA GLU A 66 13.04 21.26 -16.85
C GLU A 66 13.86 20.16 -17.54
N LEU A 67 14.19 19.07 -16.83
CA LEU A 67 14.87 17.92 -17.44
C LEU A 67 13.99 17.18 -18.46
N ALA A 68 12.67 17.10 -18.22
CA ALA A 68 11.72 16.51 -19.17
C ALA A 68 11.60 17.37 -20.43
N LYS A 69 11.53 18.69 -20.29
CA LYS A 69 11.57 19.65 -21.41
C LYS A 69 12.82 19.47 -22.25
N LEU A 70 14.00 19.40 -21.62
CA LEU A 70 15.27 19.15 -22.31
C LEU A 70 15.27 17.81 -23.06
N SER A 71 14.74 16.75 -22.42
CA SER A 71 14.71 15.42 -23.02
C SER A 71 13.82 15.36 -24.26
N LEU A 72 12.65 16.00 -24.23
CA LEU A 72 11.79 16.12 -25.41
C LEU A 72 12.43 17.01 -26.49
N TRP A 73 13.03 18.13 -26.10
CA TRP A 73 13.74 19.02 -27.03
C TRP A 73 14.83 18.28 -27.82
N LEU A 74 15.66 17.49 -27.13
CA LEU A 74 16.70 16.66 -27.76
C LEU A 74 16.13 15.62 -28.73
N VAL A 75 14.97 15.02 -28.42
CA VAL A 75 14.33 14.00 -29.26
C VAL A 75 13.69 14.59 -30.51
N THR A 76 13.23 15.84 -30.42
CA THR A 76 12.70 16.62 -31.54
C THR A 76 13.79 17.32 -32.38
N LEU A 77 15.08 17.14 -32.04
CA LEU A 77 16.28 17.65 -32.70
C LEU A 77 16.12 19.08 -33.25
N SER A 78 15.47 19.96 -32.50
CA SER A 78 15.24 21.32 -32.97
C SER A 78 16.43 22.21 -32.64
N LYS A 79 17.36 22.32 -33.60
CA LYS A 79 18.56 23.17 -33.45
C LYS A 79 18.22 24.67 -33.39
N GLU A 80 17.06 25.07 -33.90
CA GLU A 80 16.70 26.48 -34.09
C GLU A 80 15.52 26.95 -33.22
N LEU A 81 14.77 26.04 -32.58
CA LEU A 81 13.62 26.40 -31.73
C LEU A 81 13.99 26.63 -30.26
N PRO A 82 13.27 27.54 -29.57
CA PRO A 82 13.44 27.78 -28.15
C PRO A 82 13.07 26.56 -27.30
N PHE A 83 13.67 26.52 -26.10
CA PHE A 83 13.45 25.49 -25.09
C PHE A 83 12.01 25.42 -24.54
N THR A 84 11.19 26.47 -24.78
CA THR A 84 9.87 26.69 -24.16
C THR A 84 8.68 26.11 -24.93
N PHE A 85 8.91 25.38 -26.03
CA PHE A 85 7.84 24.95 -26.96
C PHE A 85 6.81 23.94 -26.38
N VAL A 86 7.08 23.38 -25.18
CA VAL A 86 6.17 22.45 -24.46
C VAL A 86 5.77 22.98 -23.08
N ASP A 87 6.01 24.26 -22.79
CA ASP A 87 5.72 24.85 -21.48
C ASP A 87 4.23 24.83 -21.13
N HIS A 88 3.35 24.80 -22.14
CA HIS A 88 1.90 24.65 -21.94
C HIS A 88 1.51 23.26 -21.41
N ALA A 89 2.29 22.23 -21.73
CA ALA A 89 1.91 20.83 -21.50
C ALA A 89 2.72 20.15 -20.38
N LEU A 90 3.94 20.63 -20.08
CA LEU A 90 4.76 20.15 -18.97
C LEU A 90 4.72 21.12 -17.79
N ARG A 91 4.06 20.71 -16.70
CA ARG A 91 3.74 21.59 -15.56
C ARG A 91 4.37 21.12 -14.24
N HIS A 92 4.63 22.09 -13.37
CA HIS A 92 5.07 21.85 -12.00
C HIS A 92 3.89 21.81 -11.03
N GLY A 93 3.78 20.74 -10.25
CA GLY A 93 2.75 20.61 -9.20
C GLY A 93 2.65 19.20 -8.61
N ASP A 94 1.97 19.09 -7.48
CA ASP A 94 1.63 17.82 -6.84
C ASP A 94 0.36 17.25 -7.48
N SER A 95 0.52 16.24 -8.33
CA SER A 95 -0.57 15.63 -9.11
C SER A 95 -1.64 14.92 -8.28
N LEU A 96 -1.42 14.71 -6.97
CA LEU A 96 -2.40 14.15 -6.03
C LEU A 96 -3.13 15.23 -5.21
N VAL A 97 -2.69 16.49 -5.27
CA VAL A 97 -3.29 17.61 -4.55
C VAL A 97 -3.90 18.59 -5.53
N GLY A 98 -5.22 18.55 -5.69
CA GLY A 98 -5.93 19.43 -6.60
C GLY A 98 -7.43 19.22 -6.51
N LEU A 99 -8.16 20.21 -6.99
CA LEU A 99 -9.62 20.19 -7.14
C LEU A 99 -10.00 19.96 -8.61
N ASP A 100 -11.09 19.23 -8.83
CA ASP A 100 -11.79 19.21 -10.13
C ASP A 100 -12.67 20.47 -10.31
N LEU A 101 -13.27 20.65 -11.50
CA LEU A 101 -14.09 21.84 -11.81
C LEU A 101 -15.32 21.95 -10.91
N GLU A 102 -15.98 20.85 -10.57
CA GLU A 102 -17.17 20.84 -9.71
C GLU A 102 -16.82 21.22 -8.25
N GLN A 103 -15.69 20.73 -7.76
CA GLN A 103 -15.13 21.10 -6.47
C GLN A 103 -14.70 22.57 -6.42
N ILE A 104 -14.20 23.11 -7.53
CA ILE A 104 -13.90 24.55 -7.66
C ILE A 104 -15.21 25.35 -7.62
N ARG A 105 -16.22 24.97 -8.41
CA ARG A 105 -17.57 25.60 -8.43
C ARG A 105 -18.20 25.64 -7.04
N GLY A 106 -18.08 24.53 -6.31
CA GLY A 106 -18.59 24.34 -4.96
C GLY A 106 -17.72 24.95 -3.84
N PHE A 107 -16.53 25.46 -4.17
CA PHE A 107 -15.49 25.85 -3.21
C PHE A 107 -15.33 24.81 -2.09
N HIS A 108 -15.19 23.54 -2.48
CA HIS A 108 -15.12 22.44 -1.52
C HIS A 108 -14.33 21.25 -2.06
N TRP A 109 -13.43 20.70 -1.25
CA TRP A 109 -12.67 19.48 -1.57
C TRP A 109 -13.46 18.18 -1.46
N ALA A 110 -14.74 18.23 -1.08
CA ALA A 110 -15.58 17.05 -0.93
C ALA A 110 -16.61 17.05 -2.05
N PRO A 111 -16.82 15.94 -2.76
CA PRO A 111 -17.72 15.86 -3.93
C PRO A 111 -19.21 16.04 -3.58
N LYS A 112 -19.57 16.33 -2.32
CA LYS A 112 -20.95 16.54 -1.87
C LYS A 112 -21.04 17.81 -1.03
N ALA A 113 -21.24 18.97 -1.66
CA ALA A 113 -21.76 20.17 -1.00
C ALA A 113 -22.35 21.16 -2.01
N GLN A 114 -23.54 21.67 -1.68
CA GLN A 114 -24.36 22.60 -2.46
C GLN A 114 -24.00 24.05 -2.13
N VAL A 115 -23.13 24.71 -2.92
CA VAL A 115 -23.12 26.19 -3.08
C VAL A 115 -22.46 26.55 -4.42
N GLU A 116 -23.20 27.14 -5.36
CA GLU A 116 -22.64 27.64 -6.63
C GLU A 116 -22.05 29.03 -6.43
N THR A 117 -20.75 29.14 -6.13
CA THR A 117 -20.16 30.44 -5.76
C THR A 117 -19.46 31.14 -6.93
N CYS A 118 -18.88 30.38 -7.88
CA CYS A 118 -17.96 30.95 -8.90
C CYS A 118 -18.19 30.47 -10.35
N HIS A 119 -19.37 29.93 -10.68
CA HIS A 119 -19.62 29.27 -11.98
C HIS A 119 -19.27 30.15 -13.20
N ARG A 120 -19.78 31.38 -13.28
CA ARG A 120 -19.50 32.28 -14.42
C ARG A 120 -18.03 32.66 -14.54
N ALA A 121 -17.41 33.01 -13.41
CA ALA A 121 -15.99 33.39 -13.40
C ALA A 121 -15.08 32.21 -13.79
N LEU A 122 -15.50 30.98 -13.50
CA LEU A 122 -14.81 29.77 -13.94
C LEU A 122 -14.95 29.55 -15.45
N ASP A 123 -16.18 29.56 -15.97
CA ASP A 123 -16.43 29.29 -17.38
C ASP A 123 -15.78 30.36 -18.28
N ASP A 124 -15.93 31.66 -17.94
CA ASP A 124 -15.29 32.77 -18.67
C ASP A 124 -13.75 32.61 -18.71
N ALA A 125 -13.15 32.18 -17.61
CA ALA A 125 -11.71 31.96 -17.51
C ALA A 125 -11.25 30.77 -18.35
N LEU A 126 -12.02 29.67 -18.35
CA LEU A 126 -11.73 28.48 -19.15
C LEU A 126 -11.87 28.76 -20.65
N GLU A 127 -12.94 29.46 -21.07
CA GLU A 127 -13.17 29.84 -22.47
C GLU A 127 -12.05 30.75 -23.01
N GLN A 128 -11.65 31.77 -22.26
CA GLN A 128 -10.52 32.64 -22.64
C GLN A 128 -9.19 31.88 -22.70
N ALA A 129 -8.94 31.00 -21.73
CA ALA A 129 -7.75 30.17 -21.74
C ALA A 129 -7.72 29.25 -22.96
N LEU A 130 -8.85 28.62 -23.31
CA LEU A 130 -8.98 27.79 -24.50
C LEU A 130 -8.71 28.55 -25.80
N GLU A 131 -9.25 29.76 -25.96
CA GLU A 131 -9.01 30.59 -27.15
C GLU A 131 -7.51 30.82 -27.37
N HIS A 132 -6.76 31.07 -26.30
CA HIS A 132 -5.31 31.22 -26.36
C HIS A 132 -4.58 29.89 -26.62
N ARG A 133 -5.02 28.78 -26.01
CA ARG A 133 -4.46 27.44 -26.21
C ARG A 133 -4.62 26.94 -27.63
N ASP A 134 -5.80 27.13 -28.23
CA ASP A 134 -6.07 26.73 -29.62
C ASP A 134 -5.17 27.48 -30.60
N ARG A 135 -4.90 28.77 -30.34
CA ARG A 135 -3.93 29.54 -31.13
C ARG A 135 -2.50 29.02 -30.98
N ILE A 136 -2.10 28.58 -29.78
CA ILE A 136 -0.78 27.94 -29.57
C ILE A 136 -0.68 26.65 -30.40
N LEU A 137 -1.72 25.81 -30.39
CA LEU A 137 -1.75 24.54 -31.14
C LEU A 137 -1.79 24.75 -32.66
N ALA A 138 -2.48 25.80 -33.13
CA ALA A 138 -2.50 26.19 -34.55
C ALA A 138 -1.11 26.64 -35.04
N LEU A 139 -0.31 27.27 -34.17
CA LEU A 139 1.06 27.65 -34.48
C LEU A 139 2.05 26.47 -34.36
N ALA A 140 1.62 25.26 -33.97
CA ALA A 140 2.51 24.11 -33.78
C ALA A 140 3.27 23.72 -35.08
N ASP A 141 2.66 23.97 -36.24
CA ASP A 141 3.22 23.69 -37.56
C ASP A 141 4.21 24.78 -38.05
N SER A 142 4.34 25.90 -37.31
CA SER A 142 5.22 27.02 -37.66
C SER A 142 6.47 27.09 -36.78
N GLU A 143 7.65 27.17 -37.42
CA GLU A 143 8.96 27.07 -36.76
C GLU A 143 9.75 28.39 -36.71
N ASP A 144 9.19 29.49 -37.19
CA ASP A 144 9.89 30.78 -37.20
C ASP A 144 9.94 31.45 -35.81
N ALA A 145 10.94 32.31 -35.61
CA ALA A 145 11.15 32.99 -34.33
C ALA A 145 10.00 33.91 -33.91
N ALA A 146 9.17 34.41 -34.84
CA ALA A 146 8.01 35.24 -34.49
C ALA A 146 6.88 34.35 -33.94
N SER A 147 6.57 33.24 -34.60
CA SER A 147 5.61 32.23 -34.12
C SER A 147 5.94 31.74 -32.71
N GLN A 148 7.22 31.56 -32.39
CA GLN A 148 7.65 31.13 -31.05
C GLN A 148 7.44 32.20 -29.97
N ARG A 149 7.69 33.48 -30.29
CA ARG A 149 7.38 34.59 -29.37
C ARG A 149 5.88 34.74 -29.16
N ASP A 150 5.09 34.53 -30.21
CA ASP A 150 3.64 34.57 -30.13
C ASP A 150 3.08 33.44 -29.27
N LYS A 151 3.61 32.21 -29.40
CA LYS A 151 3.27 31.10 -28.49
C LYS A 151 3.55 31.45 -27.03
N GLN A 152 4.71 32.04 -26.73
CA GLN A 152 5.07 32.45 -25.37
C GLN A 152 4.09 33.50 -24.82
N ARG A 153 3.75 34.52 -25.61
CA ARG A 153 2.79 35.56 -25.22
C ARG A 153 1.38 35.00 -25.02
N LEU A 154 0.93 34.12 -25.91
CA LEU A 154 -0.37 33.44 -25.77
C LEU A 154 -0.41 32.56 -24.52
N LEU A 155 0.70 31.90 -24.17
CA LEU A 155 0.82 31.11 -22.95
C LEU A 155 0.65 32.01 -21.71
N GLU A 156 1.30 33.17 -21.68
CA GLU A 156 1.16 34.15 -20.61
C GLU A 156 -0.29 34.64 -20.46
N TYR A 157 -0.98 34.94 -21.58
CA TYR A 157 -2.39 35.32 -21.53
C TYR A 157 -3.31 34.19 -21.06
N ALA A 158 -3.06 32.95 -21.49
CA ALA A 158 -3.80 31.78 -21.01
C ALA A 158 -3.64 31.58 -19.50
N GLU A 159 -2.43 31.81 -18.97
CA GLU A 159 -2.15 31.69 -17.53
C GLU A 159 -2.76 32.81 -16.69
N GLN A 160 -2.84 34.02 -17.25
CA GLN A 160 -3.54 35.16 -16.65
C GLN A 160 -5.05 34.93 -16.62
N ALA A 161 -5.63 34.35 -17.69
CA ALA A 161 -7.05 34.04 -17.77
C ALA A 161 -7.50 33.12 -16.62
N THR A 162 -6.73 32.08 -16.30
CA THR A 162 -7.06 31.13 -15.23
C THR A 162 -6.55 31.54 -13.84
N GLU A 163 -5.71 32.57 -13.73
CA GLU A 163 -5.04 32.96 -12.48
C GLU A 163 -6.02 33.24 -11.34
N ARG A 164 -7.08 34.00 -11.60
CA ARG A 164 -8.08 34.34 -10.57
C ARG A 164 -8.77 33.10 -10.01
N VAL A 165 -9.16 32.18 -10.88
CA VAL A 165 -9.82 30.92 -10.50
C VAL A 165 -8.86 30.02 -9.74
N ARG A 166 -7.60 29.95 -10.20
CA ARG A 166 -6.53 29.18 -9.57
C ARG A 166 -6.26 29.65 -8.14
N ILE A 167 -6.21 30.97 -7.90
CA ILE A 167 -6.12 31.54 -6.55
C ILE A 167 -7.31 31.09 -5.69
N ILE A 168 -8.54 31.16 -6.20
CA ILE A 168 -9.73 30.70 -5.46
C ILE A 168 -9.62 29.22 -5.09
N ALA A 169 -9.20 28.38 -6.03
CA ALA A 169 -9.04 26.94 -5.82
C ALA A 169 -7.94 26.62 -4.78
N ASP A 170 -6.80 27.31 -4.86
CA ASP A 170 -5.71 27.20 -3.88
C ASP A 170 -6.15 27.65 -2.48
N VAL A 171 -6.91 28.75 -2.37
CA VAL A 171 -7.43 29.24 -1.09
C VAL A 171 -8.30 28.17 -0.41
N CYS A 172 -9.12 27.44 -1.17
CA CYS A 172 -9.91 26.32 -0.68
C CYS A 172 -9.02 25.18 -0.16
N ILE A 173 -8.05 24.72 -0.95
CA ILE A 173 -7.09 23.68 -0.52
C ILE A 173 -6.31 24.12 0.72
N GLY A 174 -5.89 25.38 0.77
CA GLY A 174 -5.20 25.94 1.91
C GLY A 174 -6.02 25.89 3.20
N ALA A 175 -7.36 25.95 3.12
CA ALA A 175 -8.23 25.80 4.29
C ALA A 175 -8.14 24.38 4.89
N PHE A 176 -8.02 23.36 4.03
CA PHE A 176 -7.82 21.97 4.45
C PHE A 176 -6.51 21.79 5.21
N PHE A 177 -5.41 22.32 4.67
CA PHE A 177 -4.08 22.17 5.27
C PHE A 177 -3.82 23.09 6.46
N ALA A 178 -4.57 24.19 6.59
CA ALA A 178 -4.43 25.12 7.71
C ALA A 178 -4.85 24.53 9.07
N LYS A 179 -5.65 23.45 9.10
CA LYS A 179 -6.20 22.86 10.33
C LYS A 179 -6.06 21.34 10.35
N LYS A 180 -5.97 20.78 11.57
CA LYS A 180 -5.75 19.34 11.78
C LYS A 180 -7.04 18.54 11.94
N LYS A 181 -8.12 19.16 12.42
CA LYS A 181 -9.37 18.47 12.70
C LYS A 181 -10.43 18.77 11.64
N PRO A 182 -11.29 17.80 11.25
CA PRO A 182 -12.32 18.00 10.24
C PRO A 182 -13.22 19.21 10.51
N LYS A 183 -13.74 19.36 11.74
CA LYS A 183 -14.59 20.50 12.11
C LYS A 183 -13.88 21.85 12.05
N GLU A 184 -12.57 21.89 12.25
CA GLU A 184 -11.79 23.13 12.18
C GLU A 184 -11.46 23.47 10.72
N ARG A 185 -11.18 22.45 9.88
CA ARG A 185 -11.02 22.60 8.42
C ARG A 185 -12.28 23.22 7.79
N GLU A 186 -13.45 22.71 8.17
CA GLU A 186 -14.72 23.22 7.63
C GLU A 186 -14.97 24.68 8.00
N LYS A 187 -14.74 25.06 9.25
CA LYS A 187 -14.86 26.45 9.70
C LYS A 187 -13.88 27.38 8.98
N GLU A 188 -12.66 26.92 8.72
CA GLU A 188 -11.66 27.69 7.97
C GLU A 188 -12.09 27.84 6.50
N ARG A 189 -12.69 26.81 5.90
CA ARG A 189 -13.26 26.86 4.54
C ARG A 189 -14.38 27.89 4.47
N GLU A 190 -15.33 27.86 5.40
CA GLU A 190 -16.44 28.83 5.48
C GLU A 190 -15.94 30.26 5.59
N ARG A 191 -14.95 30.52 6.46
CA ARG A 191 -14.29 31.85 6.56
C ARG A 191 -13.71 32.30 5.22
N ARG A 192 -12.96 31.41 4.55
CA ARG A 192 -12.31 31.75 3.27
C ARG A 192 -13.32 31.89 2.12
N LEU A 193 -14.42 31.14 2.16
CA LEU A 193 -15.52 31.26 1.22
C LEU A 193 -16.17 32.65 1.31
N GLU A 194 -16.34 33.19 2.51
CA GLU A 194 -16.84 34.57 2.71
C GLU A 194 -15.92 35.62 2.06
N LEU A 195 -14.60 35.46 2.20
CA LEU A 195 -13.61 36.34 1.55
C LEU A 195 -13.70 36.27 0.02
N VAL A 196 -13.79 35.06 -0.53
CA VAL A 196 -13.96 34.84 -1.97
C VAL A 196 -15.27 35.45 -2.47
N GLY A 197 -16.38 35.26 -1.75
CA GLY A 197 -17.68 35.83 -2.09
C GLY A 197 -17.63 37.36 -2.15
N ARG A 198 -16.93 38.01 -1.22
CA ARG A 198 -16.72 39.47 -1.25
C ARG A 198 -15.85 39.91 -2.44
N LEU A 199 -14.77 39.20 -2.75
CA LEU A 199 -13.96 39.50 -3.95
C LEU A 199 -14.81 39.40 -5.22
N LEU A 200 -15.64 38.36 -5.35
CA LEU A 200 -16.54 38.18 -6.50
C LEU A 200 -17.62 39.28 -6.58
N ALA A 201 -17.99 39.88 -5.44
CA ALA A 201 -18.90 41.02 -5.37
C ALA A 201 -18.22 42.39 -5.68
N GLY A 202 -16.94 42.41 -6.02
CA GLY A 202 -16.21 43.62 -6.44
C GLY A 202 -15.31 44.27 -5.37
N HIS A 203 -15.07 43.60 -4.24
CA HIS A 203 -14.14 44.05 -3.21
C HIS A 203 -12.68 43.72 -3.57
N GLU A 204 -12.10 44.48 -4.50
CA GLU A 204 -10.73 44.27 -5.01
C GLU A 204 -9.64 44.40 -3.93
N GLU A 205 -9.90 45.06 -2.80
CA GLU A 205 -8.96 45.17 -1.68
C GLU A 205 -8.60 43.82 -1.04
N LEU A 206 -9.42 42.77 -1.26
CA LEU A 206 -9.18 41.41 -0.74
C LEU A 206 -8.27 40.57 -1.64
N ARG A 207 -7.90 41.08 -2.82
CA ARG A 207 -7.12 40.35 -3.82
C ARG A 207 -5.76 39.93 -3.28
N ASP A 208 -5.07 40.85 -2.61
CA ASP A 208 -3.73 40.60 -2.05
C ASP A 208 -3.80 39.60 -0.89
N GLU A 209 -4.80 39.70 0.00
CA GLU A 209 -4.98 38.73 1.10
C GLU A 209 -5.21 37.31 0.56
N LEU A 210 -6.04 37.16 -0.48
CA LEU A 210 -6.31 35.85 -1.09
C LEU A 210 -5.08 35.32 -1.85
N ALA A 211 -4.33 36.19 -2.53
CA ALA A 211 -3.09 35.84 -3.19
C ALA A 211 -2.03 35.34 -2.20
N GLU A 212 -1.90 35.98 -1.02
CA GLU A 212 -1.02 35.51 0.06
C GLU A 212 -1.43 34.14 0.59
N LEU A 213 -2.73 33.92 0.82
CA LEU A 213 -3.25 32.62 1.26
C LEU A 213 -3.00 31.51 0.22
N ALA A 214 -3.16 31.81 -1.06
CA ALA A 214 -2.85 30.90 -2.16
C ALA A 214 -1.33 30.61 -2.25
N ALA A 215 -0.49 31.64 -2.13
CA ALA A 215 0.96 31.50 -2.15
C ALA A 215 1.49 30.61 -1.02
N GLN A 216 0.90 30.69 0.17
CA GLN A 216 1.25 29.84 1.31
C GLN A 216 1.06 28.35 0.99
N VAL A 217 -0.10 27.97 0.44
CA VAL A 217 -0.36 26.55 0.12
C VAL A 217 0.45 26.09 -1.09
N ARG A 218 0.67 26.95 -2.09
CA ARG A 218 1.55 26.64 -3.24
C ARG A 218 2.98 26.36 -2.79
N HIS A 219 3.52 27.14 -1.86
CA HIS A 219 4.85 26.91 -1.32
C HIS A 219 4.94 25.58 -0.55
N GLN A 220 3.88 25.18 0.16
CA GLN A 220 3.89 23.97 1.00
C GLN A 220 3.60 22.68 0.21
N HIS A 221 2.64 22.74 -0.72
CA HIS A 221 2.05 21.57 -1.36
C HIS A 221 2.03 21.64 -2.89
N ALA A 222 2.24 22.81 -3.49
CA ALA A 222 2.16 23.04 -4.93
C ALA A 222 0.91 22.39 -5.58
N PRO A 223 -0.33 22.76 -5.19
CA PRO A 223 -1.52 22.13 -5.75
C PRO A 223 -1.58 22.19 -7.27
N PHE A 224 -2.01 21.09 -7.89
CA PHE A 224 -2.20 20.94 -9.32
C PHE A 224 -3.64 20.59 -9.66
N HIS A 225 -4.38 21.57 -10.18
CA HIS A 225 -5.79 21.43 -10.54
C HIS A 225 -5.91 20.93 -12.00
N TRP A 226 -5.77 19.62 -12.21
CA TRP A 226 -5.71 19.00 -13.55
C TRP A 226 -6.66 19.61 -14.59
N GLN A 227 -7.95 19.73 -14.26
CA GLN A 227 -8.97 20.22 -15.19
C GLN A 227 -8.89 21.72 -15.48
N LEU A 228 -8.30 22.51 -14.57
CA LEU A 228 -8.06 23.94 -14.75
C LEU A 228 -6.73 24.22 -15.46
N GLU A 229 -5.71 23.41 -15.21
CA GLU A 229 -4.36 23.57 -15.76
C GLU A 229 -4.28 23.07 -17.21
N PHE A 230 -5.11 22.09 -17.58
CA PHE A 230 -5.25 21.54 -18.93
C PHE A 230 -6.71 21.65 -19.45
N PRO A 231 -7.24 22.86 -19.62
CA PRO A 231 -8.62 23.06 -20.05
C PRO A 231 -8.89 22.45 -21.43
N GLU A 232 -7.90 22.40 -22.32
CA GLU A 232 -8.03 21.79 -23.64
C GLU A 232 -8.26 20.27 -23.59
N VAL A 233 -7.92 19.61 -22.48
CA VAL A 233 -8.16 18.18 -22.28
C VAL A 233 -9.48 17.93 -21.57
N PHE A 234 -9.80 18.75 -20.56
CA PHE A 234 -10.89 18.46 -19.61
C PHE A 234 -12.12 19.35 -19.73
N TYR A 235 -12.10 20.37 -20.59
CA TYR A 235 -13.21 21.30 -20.78
C TYR A 235 -13.57 21.51 -22.26
N GLN A 236 -12.59 21.46 -23.16
CA GLN A 236 -12.85 21.60 -24.61
C GLN A 236 -13.66 20.42 -25.14
N GLU A 237 -14.73 20.71 -25.87
CA GLU A 237 -15.51 19.72 -26.61
C GLU A 237 -14.71 19.22 -27.81
N ARG A 238 -14.67 17.89 -28.02
CA ARG A 238 -13.97 17.28 -29.16
C ARG A 238 -14.81 16.15 -29.75
N CYS A 239 -14.70 15.97 -31.07
CA CYS A 239 -15.23 14.77 -31.70
C CYS A 239 -14.39 13.57 -31.26
N ASP A 240 -15.03 12.53 -30.73
CA ASP A 240 -14.38 11.27 -30.40
C ASP A 240 -14.30 10.40 -31.67
N PRO A 241 -13.12 10.20 -32.26
CA PRO A 241 -12.97 9.36 -33.44
C PRO A 241 -13.27 7.87 -33.14
N LEU A 242 -13.23 7.46 -31.87
CA LEU A 242 -13.56 6.10 -31.44
C LEU A 242 -15.07 5.90 -31.24
N ASP A 243 -15.85 6.98 -31.11
CA ASP A 243 -17.32 6.98 -31.00
C ASP A 243 -17.99 7.66 -32.22
N ALA A 244 -17.57 7.25 -33.43
CA ALA A 244 -18.16 7.70 -34.69
C ALA A 244 -18.21 9.23 -34.89
N GLY A 245 -17.30 9.97 -34.25
CA GLY A 245 -17.22 11.43 -34.33
C GLY A 245 -18.25 12.14 -33.46
N SER A 246 -18.84 11.47 -32.45
CA SER A 246 -19.72 12.12 -31.48
C SER A 246 -18.96 13.22 -30.72
N VAL A 247 -19.60 14.36 -30.49
CA VAL A 247 -18.98 15.46 -29.74
C VAL A 247 -19.08 15.12 -28.25
N ASN A 248 -17.93 14.93 -27.60
CA ASN A 248 -17.85 14.78 -26.15
C ASN A 248 -17.82 16.17 -25.47
N ARG A 249 -18.31 16.25 -24.23
CA ARG A 249 -18.31 17.51 -23.43
C ARG A 249 -16.94 17.82 -22.78
N ALA A 250 -16.07 16.82 -22.68
CA ALA A 250 -14.68 16.88 -22.24
C ALA A 250 -13.98 15.62 -22.75
N ALA A 251 -12.79 15.75 -23.34
CA ALA A 251 -12.08 14.61 -23.94
C ALA A 251 -11.50 13.66 -22.89
N PHE A 252 -11.12 14.18 -21.72
CA PHE A 252 -10.32 13.45 -20.72
C PHE A 252 -9.01 12.91 -21.32
N MET A 253 -8.18 12.24 -20.52
CA MET A 253 -6.95 11.64 -21.05
C MET A 253 -7.24 10.27 -21.69
N ASP A 254 -6.69 10.02 -22.87
CA ASP A 254 -6.75 8.70 -23.50
C ASP A 254 -5.78 7.70 -22.86
N VAL A 255 -4.61 8.18 -22.44
CA VAL A 255 -3.53 7.34 -21.92
C VAL A 255 -2.85 7.99 -20.73
N PHE A 256 -2.73 7.24 -19.63
CA PHE A 256 -1.80 7.58 -18.54
C PHE A 256 -0.65 6.59 -18.50
N ILE A 257 0.58 7.10 -18.48
CA ILE A 257 1.78 6.29 -18.21
C ILE A 257 2.57 6.92 -17.06
N GLY A 258 3.08 6.10 -16.15
CA GLY A 258 3.85 6.64 -15.03
C GLY A 258 4.62 5.62 -14.21
N ASN A 259 5.55 6.15 -13.40
CA ASN A 259 6.25 5.41 -12.37
C ASN A 259 6.06 6.12 -11.03
N PRO A 260 4.91 5.92 -10.36
CA PRO A 260 4.65 6.54 -9.08
C PRO A 260 5.73 6.28 -8.03
N PRO A 261 5.92 7.24 -7.11
CA PRO A 261 6.72 7.08 -5.90
C PRO A 261 6.55 5.76 -5.14
N PHE A 262 7.67 5.08 -4.84
CA PHE A 262 7.65 3.85 -4.05
C PHE A 262 7.62 4.16 -2.54
N MET A 263 6.45 4.58 -2.06
CA MET A 263 6.28 4.97 -0.66
C MET A 263 5.16 4.19 0.03
N ARG A 264 5.51 3.50 1.12
CA ARG A 264 4.54 2.77 1.94
C ARG A 264 3.66 3.68 2.77
N GLY A 265 2.45 3.25 3.13
CA GLY A 265 1.48 4.08 3.86
C GLY A 265 2.02 4.82 5.10
N SER A 266 2.79 4.16 5.97
CA SER A 266 3.42 4.82 7.14
C SER A 266 4.55 5.80 6.78
N GLY A 267 5.17 5.61 5.62
CA GLY A 267 6.16 6.51 5.04
C GLY A 267 5.55 7.84 4.61
N ILE A 268 4.31 7.82 4.08
CA ILE A 268 3.59 9.03 3.63
C ILE A 268 3.48 10.05 4.76
N SER A 269 2.94 9.64 5.92
CA SER A 269 2.81 10.57 7.06
C SER A 269 4.14 11.01 7.64
N SER A 270 5.20 10.21 7.48
CA SER A 270 6.54 10.53 7.95
C SER A 270 7.24 11.55 7.06
N ALA A 271 6.99 11.51 5.75
CA ALA A 271 7.60 12.38 4.75
C ALA A 271 6.80 13.67 4.51
N HIS A 272 5.46 13.58 4.50
CA HIS A 272 4.56 14.68 4.09
C HIS A 272 3.62 15.18 5.20
N GLY A 273 3.65 14.56 6.39
CA GLY A 273 2.75 14.90 7.49
C GLY A 273 1.43 14.15 7.47
N ASN A 274 0.68 14.22 8.58
CA ASN A 274 -0.61 13.51 8.69
C ASN A 274 -1.68 14.20 7.84
N GLU A 275 -1.59 15.51 7.70
CA GLU A 275 -2.49 16.36 6.95
C GLU A 275 -2.51 15.97 5.47
N TYR A 276 -1.36 15.62 4.88
CA TYR A 276 -1.28 15.09 3.52
C TYR A 276 -1.96 13.72 3.37
N ARG A 277 -1.74 12.81 4.32
CA ARG A 277 -2.46 11.52 4.33
C ARG A 277 -3.97 11.75 4.43
N ASP A 278 -4.40 12.66 5.30
CA ASP A 278 -5.82 12.97 5.46
C ASP A 278 -6.41 13.57 4.17
N TRP A 279 -5.63 14.35 3.41
CA TRP A 279 -6.04 14.85 2.09
C TRP A 279 -6.28 13.70 1.12
N LEU A 280 -5.33 12.75 1.01
CA LEU A 280 -5.48 11.59 0.14
C LEU A 280 -6.75 10.78 0.45
N LEU A 281 -7.11 10.66 1.73
CA LEU A 281 -8.33 9.98 2.18
C LEU A 281 -9.60 10.82 1.96
N ALA A 282 -9.49 12.14 1.96
CA ALA A 282 -10.62 13.02 1.65
C ALA A 282 -10.91 13.03 0.14
N ALA A 283 -9.85 13.00 -0.68
CA ALA A 283 -9.95 12.91 -2.13
C ALA A 283 -10.45 11.53 -2.58
N GLU A 284 -10.05 10.46 -1.88
CA GLU A 284 -10.42 9.07 -2.20
C GLU A 284 -11.09 8.40 -0.99
N PRO A 285 -12.42 8.56 -0.78
CA PRO A 285 -13.10 8.12 0.44
C PRO A 285 -13.09 6.60 0.69
N GLU A 286 -12.94 5.80 -0.36
CA GLU A 286 -12.81 4.34 -0.26
C GLU A 286 -11.38 3.87 0.07
N ALA A 287 -10.38 4.75 -0.06
CA ALA A 287 -9.01 4.40 0.25
C ALA A 287 -8.82 4.25 1.76
N VAL A 288 -7.96 3.30 2.16
CA VAL A 288 -7.62 3.06 3.55
C VAL A 288 -6.26 3.66 3.84
N GLY A 289 -6.10 4.37 4.98
CA GLY A 289 -4.88 5.14 5.29
C GLY A 289 -3.56 4.37 5.41
N GLY A 290 -3.58 3.05 5.28
CA GLY A 290 -2.39 2.20 5.18
C GLY A 290 -1.93 1.90 3.76
N ALA A 291 -2.66 2.33 2.73
CA ALA A 291 -2.33 2.11 1.34
C ALA A 291 -1.03 2.82 0.94
N ASP A 292 -0.29 2.20 0.03
CA ASP A 292 0.91 2.79 -0.55
C ASP A 292 0.54 3.92 -1.53
N LEU A 293 1.47 4.85 -1.74
CA LEU A 293 1.22 6.05 -2.53
C LEU A 293 0.84 5.73 -3.99
N CYS A 294 1.35 4.62 -4.54
CA CYS A 294 1.00 4.13 -5.88
C CYS A 294 -0.50 3.84 -6.07
N ALA A 295 -1.22 3.43 -5.02
CA ALA A 295 -2.66 3.20 -5.11
C ALA A 295 -3.42 4.52 -5.35
N HIS A 296 -3.00 5.61 -4.71
CA HIS A 296 -3.59 6.93 -4.92
C HIS A 296 -3.31 7.48 -6.32
N PHE A 297 -2.12 7.21 -6.88
CA PHE A 297 -1.82 7.54 -8.28
C PHE A 297 -2.68 6.76 -9.26
N LEU A 298 -2.89 5.45 -9.03
CA LEU A 298 -3.76 4.62 -9.86
C LEU A 298 -5.20 5.14 -9.85
N LEU A 299 -5.74 5.46 -8.68
CA LEU A 299 -7.08 6.05 -8.55
C LEU A 299 -7.18 7.40 -9.25
N ARG A 300 -6.21 8.28 -9.02
CA ARG A 300 -6.17 9.61 -9.64
C ARG A 300 -6.12 9.52 -11.16
N ALA A 301 -5.27 8.67 -11.73
CA ALA A 301 -5.21 8.45 -13.17
C ALA A 301 -6.52 7.86 -13.69
N GLY A 302 -7.09 6.87 -12.99
CA GLY A 302 -8.37 6.27 -13.34
C GLY A 302 -9.52 7.28 -13.39
N GLY A 303 -9.56 8.24 -12.46
CA GLY A 303 -10.56 9.31 -12.44
C GLY A 303 -10.36 10.41 -13.49
N LEU A 304 -9.20 10.44 -14.16
CA LEU A 304 -8.86 11.41 -15.21
C LEU A 304 -8.87 10.80 -16.62
N LEU A 305 -9.17 9.50 -16.74
CA LEU A 305 -9.29 8.82 -18.03
C LEU A 305 -10.65 9.01 -18.69
N GLY A 306 -10.65 9.11 -20.02
CA GLY A 306 -11.85 9.01 -20.83
C GLY A 306 -12.40 7.57 -20.88
N LEU A 307 -13.64 7.40 -21.36
CA LEU A 307 -14.36 6.12 -21.37
C LEU A 307 -13.65 5.00 -22.16
N HIS A 308 -12.79 5.36 -23.10
CA HIS A 308 -11.98 4.44 -23.90
C HIS A 308 -10.49 4.44 -23.51
N GLY A 309 -10.18 5.06 -22.37
CA GLY A 309 -8.83 5.31 -21.93
C GLY A 309 -8.12 4.09 -21.33
N THR A 310 -6.79 4.12 -21.38
CA THR A 310 -5.91 3.10 -20.80
C THR A 310 -4.88 3.73 -19.86
N LEU A 311 -4.43 2.99 -18.86
CA LEU A 311 -3.31 3.41 -18.02
C LEU A 311 -2.30 2.29 -17.82
N GLY A 312 -1.02 2.65 -17.81
CA GLY A 312 0.11 1.78 -17.51
C GLY A 312 0.96 2.35 -16.38
N MET A 313 1.15 1.60 -15.30
CA MET A 313 1.97 2.05 -14.18
C MET A 313 2.99 1.02 -13.73
N ILE A 314 4.18 1.51 -13.37
CA ILE A 314 5.13 0.77 -12.55
C ILE A 314 4.76 0.99 -11.09
N ALA A 315 4.38 -0.07 -10.39
CA ALA A 315 4.00 -0.01 -8.99
C ALA A 315 4.86 -0.93 -8.13
N THR A 316 4.88 -0.68 -6.82
CA THR A 316 5.44 -1.64 -5.87
C THR A 316 4.65 -2.96 -5.96
N SER A 317 5.31 -4.10 -5.76
CA SER A 317 4.65 -5.43 -5.74
C SER A 317 3.51 -5.57 -4.72
N THR A 318 3.44 -4.66 -3.74
CA THR A 318 2.33 -4.53 -2.79
C THR A 318 1.03 -4.01 -3.42
N VAL A 319 1.05 -3.52 -4.67
CA VAL A 319 -0.14 -3.03 -5.38
C VAL A 319 -1.26 -4.07 -5.48
N SER A 320 -0.88 -5.37 -5.47
CA SER A 320 -1.78 -6.51 -5.53
C SER A 320 -2.04 -7.15 -4.15
N GLN A 321 -1.59 -6.52 -3.07
CA GLN A 321 -1.60 -7.07 -1.71
C GLN A 321 -2.30 -6.14 -0.70
N GLY A 322 -2.97 -6.75 0.28
CA GLY A 322 -3.50 -6.08 1.47
C GLY A 322 -4.32 -4.81 1.20
N VAL A 323 -4.11 -3.79 2.03
CA VAL A 323 -4.84 -2.51 1.98
C VAL A 323 -4.54 -1.69 0.72
N THR A 324 -3.34 -1.84 0.14
CA THR A 324 -2.97 -1.18 -1.11
C THR A 324 -3.80 -1.72 -2.27
N ARG A 325 -4.00 -3.04 -2.35
CA ARG A 325 -4.90 -3.67 -3.32
C ARG A 325 -6.34 -3.22 -3.17
N SER A 326 -6.87 -3.29 -1.95
CA SER A 326 -8.28 -2.97 -1.69
C SER A 326 -8.61 -1.52 -2.01
N SER A 327 -7.66 -0.62 -1.74
CA SER A 327 -7.79 0.82 -2.05
C SER A 327 -7.52 1.13 -3.52
N GLY A 328 -6.62 0.41 -4.21
CA GLY A 328 -6.24 0.70 -5.59
C GLY A 328 -6.95 -0.20 -6.61
N LEU A 329 -6.28 -1.28 -7.03
CA LEU A 329 -6.73 -2.16 -8.11
C LEU A 329 -8.15 -2.72 -7.89
N SER A 330 -8.47 -3.17 -6.67
CA SER A 330 -9.80 -3.74 -6.40
C SER A 330 -10.92 -2.70 -6.54
N GLN A 331 -10.67 -1.45 -6.17
CA GLN A 331 -11.61 -0.37 -6.37
C GLN A 331 -11.79 -0.07 -7.86
N LEU A 332 -10.69 0.07 -8.62
CA LEU A 332 -10.77 0.31 -10.07
C LEU A 332 -11.52 -0.81 -10.80
N LEU A 333 -11.24 -2.08 -10.49
CA LEU A 333 -11.94 -3.21 -11.12
C LEU A 333 -13.45 -3.20 -10.81
N ARG A 334 -13.85 -2.82 -9.58
CA ARG A 334 -15.27 -2.65 -9.21
C ARG A 334 -15.93 -1.49 -9.96
N SER A 335 -15.16 -0.47 -10.33
CA SER A 335 -15.60 0.68 -11.13
C SER A 335 -15.61 0.44 -12.64
N GLY A 336 -15.40 -0.81 -13.10
CA GLY A 336 -15.49 -1.17 -14.52
C GLY A 336 -14.16 -1.22 -15.27
N PHE A 337 -13.03 -1.02 -14.59
CA PHE A 337 -11.72 -1.25 -15.19
C PHE A 337 -11.45 -2.75 -15.37
N ARG A 338 -10.59 -3.07 -16.34
CA ARG A 338 -10.03 -4.42 -16.53
C ARG A 338 -8.52 -4.34 -16.66
N ILE A 339 -7.82 -5.28 -16.02
CA ILE A 339 -6.38 -5.46 -16.24
C ILE A 339 -6.21 -6.32 -17.49
N TYR A 340 -5.61 -5.75 -18.53
CA TYR A 340 -5.35 -6.45 -19.80
C TYR A 340 -3.89 -6.88 -19.95
N SER A 341 -2.97 -6.29 -19.18
CA SER A 341 -1.60 -6.78 -19.09
C SER A 341 -1.03 -6.55 -17.70
N ALA A 342 -0.37 -7.56 -17.15
CA ALA A 342 0.42 -7.40 -15.93
C ALA A 342 1.70 -8.24 -15.96
N THR A 343 2.76 -7.68 -15.39
CA THR A 343 3.98 -8.41 -15.00
C THR A 343 4.06 -8.34 -13.49
N THR A 344 3.93 -9.49 -12.82
CA THR A 344 3.83 -9.57 -11.37
C THR A 344 5.15 -9.26 -10.68
N LYS A 345 6.28 -9.55 -11.35
CA LYS A 345 7.62 -9.44 -10.79
C LYS A 345 8.62 -8.97 -11.85
N LEU A 346 9.17 -7.78 -11.65
CA LEU A 346 10.32 -7.30 -12.40
C LEU A 346 11.41 -6.82 -11.41
N PRO A 347 12.64 -7.36 -11.46
CA PRO A 347 13.74 -6.88 -10.64
C PRO A 347 14.06 -5.42 -10.99
N TRP A 348 14.12 -4.55 -9.97
CA TRP A 348 14.45 -3.15 -10.22
C TRP A 348 15.96 -2.97 -10.45
N ILE A 349 16.33 -2.38 -11.60
CA ILE A 349 17.72 -2.14 -11.98
C ILE A 349 18.16 -0.76 -11.49
N GLY A 350 19.10 -0.71 -10.54
CA GLY A 350 19.67 0.52 -9.98
C GLY A 350 18.74 1.28 -9.02
N GLY A 351 19.16 1.54 -7.78
CA GLY A 351 18.31 2.18 -6.76
C GLY A 351 17.90 1.22 -5.62
N PRO A 352 16.75 1.37 -4.96
CA PRO A 352 16.37 0.60 -3.76
C PRO A 352 16.25 -0.92 -3.98
N ASN A 353 16.33 -1.70 -2.90
CA ASN A 353 16.34 -3.17 -2.94
C ASN A 353 14.91 -3.76 -3.07
N VAL A 354 14.20 -3.49 -4.17
CA VAL A 354 12.77 -3.79 -4.33
C VAL A 354 12.42 -4.48 -5.65
N ALA A 355 11.35 -5.29 -5.65
CA ALA A 355 10.70 -5.80 -6.86
C ALA A 355 9.45 -4.97 -7.19
N VAL A 356 9.25 -4.69 -8.47
CA VAL A 356 8.11 -3.92 -8.98
C VAL A 356 7.14 -4.80 -9.76
N ALA A 357 5.90 -4.35 -9.87
CA ALA A 357 4.90 -4.89 -10.77
C ALA A 357 4.59 -3.86 -11.85
N LEU A 358 4.36 -4.33 -13.08
CA LEU A 358 3.86 -3.50 -14.17
C LEU A 358 2.38 -3.85 -14.35
N VAL A 359 1.52 -2.85 -14.31
CA VAL A 359 0.07 -3.05 -14.44
C VAL A 359 -0.48 -2.14 -15.54
N HIS A 360 -1.23 -2.73 -16.46
CA HIS A 360 -1.94 -2.04 -17.52
C HIS A 360 -3.44 -2.29 -17.39
N LEU A 361 -4.19 -1.22 -17.28
CA LEU A 361 -5.63 -1.22 -17.10
C LEU A 361 -6.32 -0.42 -18.21
N ALA A 362 -7.56 -0.78 -18.52
CA ALA A 362 -8.43 -0.04 -19.41
C ALA A 362 -9.82 0.08 -18.79
N ILE A 363 -10.57 1.12 -19.15
CA ILE A 363 -12.01 1.15 -18.88
C ILE A 363 -12.68 0.18 -19.85
N GLY A 364 -13.41 -0.81 -19.33
CA GLY A 364 -13.98 -1.86 -20.18
C GLY A 364 -12.93 -2.75 -20.85
N ASN A 365 -13.20 -3.20 -22.08
CA ASN A 365 -12.28 -4.08 -22.82
C ASN A 365 -11.47 -3.26 -23.85
N PRO A 366 -10.13 -3.24 -23.76
CA PRO A 366 -9.34 -2.62 -24.82
C PRO A 366 -9.43 -3.46 -26.09
N GLY A 367 -9.73 -2.82 -27.22
CA GLY A 367 -9.92 -3.49 -28.50
C GLY A 367 -10.85 -2.70 -29.44
N THR A 368 -10.81 -3.03 -30.74
CA THR A 368 -11.90 -2.61 -31.63
C THR A 368 -13.14 -3.45 -31.32
N PRO A 369 -14.36 -3.03 -31.69
CA PRO A 369 -15.56 -3.85 -31.52
C PRO A 369 -15.44 -5.29 -32.06
N ASN A 370 -14.48 -5.52 -32.98
CA ASN A 370 -14.23 -6.79 -33.65
C ASN A 370 -12.92 -7.48 -33.25
N ALA A 371 -12.11 -6.91 -32.34
CA ALA A 371 -10.85 -7.51 -31.88
C ALA A 371 -10.59 -7.20 -30.39
N ASN A 372 -10.83 -8.19 -29.53
CA ASN A 372 -10.54 -8.09 -28.10
C ASN A 372 -9.04 -8.27 -27.83
N VAL A 373 -8.44 -7.41 -27.01
CA VAL A 373 -7.10 -7.66 -26.48
C VAL A 373 -7.19 -8.80 -25.46
N GLU A 374 -6.55 -9.93 -25.75
CA GLU A 374 -6.45 -11.03 -24.81
C GLU A 374 -5.60 -10.64 -23.59
N PRO A 375 -6.09 -10.83 -22.36
CA PRO A 375 -5.32 -10.49 -21.16
C PRO A 375 -4.01 -11.28 -21.08
N ARG A 376 -2.91 -10.59 -20.75
CA ARG A 376 -1.58 -11.21 -20.62
C ARG A 376 -1.01 -11.05 -19.22
N LEU A 377 -0.69 -12.17 -18.57
CA LEU A 377 -0.06 -12.21 -17.26
C LEU A 377 1.32 -12.87 -17.37
N ASP A 378 2.38 -12.16 -16.99
CA ASP A 378 3.77 -12.64 -17.06
C ASP A 378 4.13 -13.22 -18.45
N GLY A 379 3.64 -12.57 -19.50
CA GLY A 379 3.84 -12.95 -20.90
C GLY A 379 2.89 -14.03 -21.44
N ARG A 380 2.08 -14.68 -20.58
CA ARG A 380 1.15 -15.76 -20.94
C ARG A 380 -0.28 -15.24 -21.11
N ASN A 381 -1.02 -15.78 -22.06
CA ASN A 381 -2.44 -15.43 -22.25
C ASN A 381 -3.29 -16.07 -21.16
N VAL A 382 -4.21 -15.31 -20.59
CA VAL A 382 -5.16 -15.74 -19.56
C VAL A 382 -6.54 -15.19 -19.86
N ALA A 383 -7.60 -15.87 -19.40
CA ALA A 383 -8.97 -15.43 -19.65
C ALA A 383 -9.30 -14.09 -18.98
N THR A 384 -8.76 -13.86 -17.78
CA THR A 384 -8.96 -12.62 -17.01
C THR A 384 -7.85 -12.45 -15.98
N ILE A 385 -7.61 -11.22 -15.52
CA ILE A 385 -6.64 -10.90 -14.46
C ILE A 385 -7.39 -10.19 -13.32
N ASN A 386 -7.34 -10.74 -12.11
CA ASN A 386 -7.95 -10.11 -10.93
C ASN A 386 -7.02 -9.12 -10.22
N SER A 387 -7.52 -8.44 -9.18
CA SER A 387 -6.79 -7.45 -8.38
C SER A 387 -5.55 -7.99 -7.66
N ARG A 388 -5.42 -9.32 -7.53
CA ARG A 388 -4.23 -9.99 -6.98
C ARG A 388 -3.19 -10.33 -8.05
N LEU A 389 -3.41 -9.89 -9.28
CA LEU A 389 -2.61 -10.21 -10.46
C LEU A 389 -2.51 -11.72 -10.70
N ARG A 390 -3.65 -12.41 -10.63
CA ARG A 390 -3.77 -13.83 -10.98
C ARG A 390 -4.70 -14.02 -12.16
N GLY A 391 -4.43 -15.05 -12.96
CA GLY A 391 -5.21 -15.46 -14.14
C GLY A 391 -6.56 -16.11 -13.82
N LYS A 392 -7.31 -15.58 -12.85
CA LYS A 392 -8.58 -16.12 -12.33
C LYS A 392 -9.56 -14.98 -12.08
N PRO A 393 -10.88 -15.24 -12.06
CA PRO A 393 -11.88 -14.23 -11.69
C PRO A 393 -11.62 -13.58 -10.33
N GLU A 394 -12.15 -12.38 -10.14
CA GLU A 394 -12.12 -11.70 -8.83
C GLU A 394 -12.93 -12.50 -7.80
N ARG A 395 -12.46 -12.52 -6.56
CA ARG A 395 -13.12 -13.21 -5.44
C ARG A 395 -13.31 -12.25 -4.30
N SER A 396 -14.35 -12.49 -3.50
CA SER A 396 -14.51 -11.77 -2.23
C SER A 396 -13.33 -12.03 -1.31
N ASP A 397 -12.94 -11.01 -0.55
CA ASP A 397 -11.88 -11.14 0.45
C ASP A 397 -12.31 -12.11 1.57
N ALA A 398 -11.34 -12.87 2.08
CA ALA A 398 -11.57 -13.81 3.16
C ALA A 398 -12.02 -13.07 4.43
N LYS A 399 -12.99 -13.66 5.13
CA LYS A 399 -13.58 -13.09 6.33
C LYS A 399 -12.90 -13.65 7.57
N ARG A 400 -12.69 -12.81 8.59
CA ARG A 400 -12.24 -13.29 9.90
C ARG A 400 -13.32 -14.16 10.53
N LEU A 401 -12.87 -15.27 11.11
CA LEU A 401 -13.68 -16.27 11.79
C LEU A 401 -13.56 -16.08 13.30
N TYR A 402 -14.71 -16.00 13.96
CA TYR A 402 -14.82 -15.86 15.42
C TYR A 402 -14.10 -17.02 16.13
N ALA A 403 -14.18 -18.24 15.60
CA ALA A 403 -13.54 -19.42 16.17
C ALA A 403 -12.01 -19.28 16.34
N ASN A 404 -11.35 -18.44 15.52
CA ASN A 404 -9.91 -18.24 15.55
C ASN A 404 -9.49 -17.07 16.45
N ARG A 405 -10.45 -16.33 17.03
CA ARG A 405 -10.17 -15.12 17.81
C ARG A 405 -9.40 -15.44 19.08
N GLY A 406 -8.38 -14.62 19.37
CA GLY A 406 -7.58 -14.78 20.60
C GLY A 406 -6.69 -16.02 20.59
N LEU A 407 -6.43 -16.60 19.41
CA LEU A 407 -5.55 -17.75 19.20
C LEU A 407 -4.29 -17.40 18.41
N SER A 408 -4.06 -16.12 18.15
CA SER A 408 -2.82 -15.66 17.53
C SER A 408 -2.42 -14.31 18.09
N PHE A 409 -1.17 -14.18 18.47
CA PHE A 409 -0.64 -12.98 19.10
C PHE A 409 0.69 -12.61 18.49
N LYS A 410 0.91 -11.32 18.30
CA LYS A 410 2.24 -10.78 18.02
C LYS A 410 3.01 -10.69 19.35
N GLY A 411 4.28 -11.08 19.36
CA GLY A 411 5.13 -10.91 20.53
C GLY A 411 5.34 -9.44 20.94
N SER A 412 6.12 -9.21 22.00
CA SER A 412 6.32 -7.90 22.61
C SER A 412 7.27 -7.02 21.78
N VAL A 413 6.95 -5.73 21.70
CA VAL A 413 7.80 -4.72 21.04
C VAL A 413 8.75 -4.15 22.09
N ILE A 414 9.98 -4.68 22.15
CA ILE A 414 10.98 -4.28 23.15
C ILE A 414 11.39 -2.81 22.95
N LEU A 415 11.84 -2.48 21.73
CA LEU A 415 12.30 -1.15 21.31
C LEU A 415 13.39 -0.57 22.23
N GLY A 416 14.62 -1.08 22.09
CA GLY A 416 15.82 -0.62 22.81
C GLY A 416 16.73 -1.81 23.12
N ASN A 417 17.94 -1.83 22.54
CA ASN A 417 18.86 -2.98 22.70
C ASN A 417 19.38 -3.12 24.13
N GLY A 418 19.34 -2.05 24.93
CA GLY A 418 19.73 -2.09 26.34
C GLY A 418 18.86 -2.96 27.26
N PHE A 419 17.72 -3.48 26.78
CA PHE A 419 16.96 -4.50 27.49
C PHE A 419 17.51 -5.92 27.30
N ILE A 420 18.24 -6.17 26.20
CA ILE A 420 18.72 -7.50 25.83
C ILE A 420 20.09 -7.69 26.47
N ILE A 421 20.28 -8.82 27.15
CA ILE A 421 21.52 -9.15 27.85
C ILE A 421 21.99 -10.55 27.47
N SER A 422 23.32 -10.74 27.44
CA SER A 422 23.92 -12.02 27.11
C SER A 422 23.78 -13.03 28.26
N PRO A 423 23.95 -14.35 28.00
CA PRO A 423 24.01 -15.37 29.05
C PRO A 423 25.00 -15.06 30.16
N GLU A 424 26.20 -14.58 29.82
CA GLU A 424 27.25 -14.25 30.78
C GLU A 424 26.84 -13.06 31.66
N ALA A 425 26.20 -12.06 31.06
CA ALA A 425 25.67 -10.91 31.79
C ALA A 425 24.56 -11.34 32.76
N ARG A 426 23.64 -12.20 32.32
CA ARG A 426 22.61 -12.78 33.20
C ARG A 426 23.24 -13.51 34.38
N LEU A 427 24.19 -14.41 34.13
CA LEU A 427 24.81 -15.20 35.21
C LEU A 427 25.47 -14.28 36.25
N ARG A 428 26.17 -13.25 35.80
CA ARG A 428 26.77 -12.25 36.69
C ARG A 428 25.73 -11.51 37.53
N LEU A 429 24.68 -10.99 36.90
CA LEU A 429 23.62 -10.21 37.56
C LEU A 429 22.83 -11.06 38.57
N VAL A 430 22.50 -12.31 38.22
CA VAL A 430 21.79 -13.22 39.13
C VAL A 430 22.68 -13.68 40.29
N HIS A 431 23.99 -13.78 40.07
CA HIS A 431 24.94 -14.09 41.15
C HIS A 431 25.12 -12.91 42.11
N GLN A 432 25.03 -11.67 41.61
CA GLN A 432 25.07 -10.46 42.44
C GLN A 432 23.80 -10.31 43.28
N ASP A 433 22.62 -10.51 42.67
CA ASP A 433 21.35 -10.56 43.37
C ASP A 433 20.43 -11.61 42.73
N SER A 434 20.07 -12.62 43.53
CA SER A 434 19.17 -13.69 43.10
C SER A 434 17.80 -13.21 42.65
N LEU A 435 17.31 -12.06 43.16
CA LEU A 435 16.02 -11.47 42.76
C LEU A 435 16.02 -11.02 41.30
N ASN A 436 17.19 -10.75 40.71
CA ASN A 436 17.31 -10.40 39.29
C ASN A 436 16.75 -11.51 38.38
N ALA A 437 16.75 -12.77 38.84
CA ALA A 437 16.18 -13.89 38.08
C ALA A 437 14.66 -13.77 37.83
N ASP A 438 13.93 -13.03 38.67
CA ASP A 438 12.49 -12.86 38.53
C ASP A 438 12.13 -11.94 37.34
N VAL A 439 13.03 -11.00 37.02
CA VAL A 439 12.84 -9.98 35.97
C VAL A 439 13.59 -10.35 34.69
N ILE A 440 14.70 -11.07 34.79
CA ILE A 440 15.47 -11.55 33.63
C ILE A 440 14.78 -12.80 33.06
N ARG A 441 14.21 -12.68 31.86
CA ARG A 441 13.51 -13.77 31.18
C ARG A 441 14.27 -14.23 29.94
N PRO A 442 14.20 -15.52 29.58
CA PRO A 442 14.61 -16.01 28.25
C PRO A 442 13.98 -15.18 27.13
N TYR A 443 14.71 -14.95 26.04
CA TYR A 443 14.28 -14.08 24.96
C TYR A 443 14.53 -14.71 23.59
N ILE A 444 13.51 -14.76 22.75
CA ILE A 444 13.61 -15.38 21.41
C ILE A 444 13.04 -14.50 20.30
N GLY A 445 13.85 -14.32 19.25
CA GLY A 445 13.49 -13.64 18.02
C GLY A 445 13.23 -14.60 16.86
N GLY A 446 12.84 -14.04 15.72
CA GLY A 446 12.59 -14.82 14.51
C GLY A 446 13.86 -15.42 13.90
N LYS A 447 15.04 -14.83 14.17
CA LYS A 447 16.32 -15.34 13.67
C LYS A 447 16.69 -16.64 14.39
N GLU A 448 16.64 -16.61 15.73
CA GLU A 448 16.95 -17.76 16.58
C GLU A 448 16.00 -18.92 16.26
N LEU A 449 14.70 -18.62 16.12
CA LEU A 449 13.67 -19.60 15.76
C LEU A 449 13.98 -20.33 14.45
N ASN A 450 14.50 -19.62 13.45
CA ASN A 450 14.70 -20.16 12.10
C ASN A 450 16.10 -20.71 11.83
N ALA A 451 17.12 -20.24 12.56
CA ALA A 451 18.53 -20.59 12.33
C ALA A 451 19.07 -21.61 13.34
N SER A 452 18.48 -21.72 14.53
CA SER A 452 18.97 -22.65 15.55
C SER A 452 18.51 -24.09 15.26
N PRO A 453 19.41 -25.10 15.33
CA PRO A 453 19.05 -26.52 15.18
C PRO A 453 18.11 -27.04 16.26
N THR A 454 18.13 -26.42 17.44
CA THR A 454 17.24 -26.75 18.57
C THR A 454 16.12 -25.75 18.76
N GLN A 455 16.13 -24.65 17.97
CA GLN A 455 15.21 -23.51 18.12
C GLN A 455 15.22 -22.92 19.55
N ALA A 456 16.33 -23.08 20.26
CA ALA A 456 16.50 -22.55 21.61
C ALA A 456 16.85 -21.05 21.59
N HIS A 457 16.44 -20.35 22.64
CA HIS A 457 16.88 -18.99 22.90
C HIS A 457 18.37 -18.95 23.23
N THR A 458 19.04 -17.88 22.82
CA THR A 458 20.42 -17.57 23.21
C THR A 458 20.47 -16.42 24.20
N ASP A 459 19.63 -15.41 24.00
CA ASP A 459 19.67 -14.17 24.75
C ASP A 459 18.60 -14.13 25.84
N TYR A 460 18.78 -13.17 26.74
CA TYR A 460 17.83 -12.86 27.80
C TYR A 460 17.38 -11.40 27.71
N VAL A 461 16.25 -11.09 28.35
CA VAL A 461 15.71 -9.73 28.37
C VAL A 461 15.31 -9.32 29.79
N ILE A 462 15.59 -8.07 30.13
CA ILE A 462 15.10 -7.43 31.35
C ILE A 462 13.64 -7.06 31.12
N ASN A 463 12.70 -7.72 31.80
CA ASN A 463 11.27 -7.54 31.59
C ASN A 463 10.55 -7.03 32.85
N PHE A 464 10.49 -5.71 33.00
CA PHE A 464 9.72 -5.05 34.07
C PHE A 464 8.19 -5.07 33.85
N ARG A 465 7.68 -5.61 32.74
CA ARG A 465 6.23 -5.68 32.42
C ARG A 465 5.55 -4.31 32.56
N ASP A 466 4.49 -4.24 33.37
CA ASP A 466 3.71 -3.04 33.68
C ASP A 466 4.06 -2.41 35.04
N MET A 467 5.15 -2.85 35.68
CA MET A 467 5.63 -2.29 36.94
C MET A 467 5.78 -0.76 36.84
N THR A 468 5.35 -0.09 37.91
CA THR A 468 5.66 1.31 38.18
C THR A 468 7.16 1.50 38.39
N LEU A 469 7.64 2.74 38.30
CA LEU A 469 9.06 3.02 38.55
C LEU A 469 9.44 2.69 39.99
N GLU A 470 8.53 2.86 40.96
CA GLU A 470 8.80 2.54 42.36
C GLU A 470 8.96 1.03 42.58
N GLU A 471 8.14 0.21 41.93
CA GLU A 471 8.30 -1.26 41.96
C GLU A 471 9.61 -1.68 41.27
N ALA A 472 9.92 -1.10 40.11
CA ALA A 472 11.15 -1.42 39.37
C ALA A 472 12.44 -1.08 40.13
N LYS A 473 12.40 -0.15 41.11
CA LYS A 473 13.55 0.19 41.96
C LYS A 473 13.99 -0.96 42.87
N ALA A 474 13.17 -1.99 43.05
CA ALA A 474 13.58 -3.20 43.76
C ALA A 474 14.70 -3.97 43.02
N TRP A 475 14.96 -3.68 41.74
CA TRP A 475 16.08 -4.22 40.94
C TRP A 475 17.01 -3.09 40.47
N PRO A 476 17.81 -2.49 41.38
CA PRO A 476 18.56 -1.26 41.09
C PRO A 476 19.58 -1.43 39.95
N GLU A 477 20.23 -2.58 39.85
CA GLU A 477 21.23 -2.89 38.83
C GLU A 477 20.61 -2.96 37.43
N LEU A 478 19.51 -3.73 37.29
CA LEU A 478 18.77 -3.86 36.03
C LEU A 478 18.20 -2.51 35.59
N LEU A 479 17.67 -1.74 36.54
CA LEU A 479 17.13 -0.42 36.27
C LEU A 479 18.23 0.56 35.83
N SER A 480 19.46 0.44 36.36
CA SER A 480 20.60 1.25 35.91
C SER A 480 20.98 0.93 34.47
N ILE A 481 21.08 -0.36 34.11
CA ILE A 481 21.38 -0.78 32.72
C ILE A 481 20.39 -0.16 31.74
N VAL A 482 19.10 -0.28 32.03
CA VAL A 482 18.05 0.29 31.16
C VAL A 482 18.09 1.82 31.17
N ARG A 483 18.44 2.45 32.29
CA ARG A 483 18.59 3.91 32.38
C ARG A 483 19.71 4.42 31.49
N ASP A 484 20.85 3.74 31.50
CA ASP A 484 22.04 4.21 30.81
C ASP A 484 21.99 3.91 29.31
N LEU A 485 21.36 2.79 28.93
CA LEU A 485 21.34 2.32 27.54
C LEU A 485 20.04 2.66 26.79
N VAL A 486 18.88 2.65 27.46
CA VAL A 486 17.58 2.81 26.79
C VAL A 486 17.04 4.23 26.93
N LYS A 487 17.09 4.82 28.13
CA LYS A 487 16.51 6.16 28.37
C LYS A 487 17.04 7.24 27.41
N PRO A 488 18.35 7.33 27.08
CA PRO A 488 18.83 8.35 26.14
C PRO A 488 18.21 8.22 24.74
N GLU A 489 17.96 7.00 24.28
CA GLU A 489 17.28 6.75 23.00
C GLU A 489 15.80 7.16 23.08
N ARG A 490 15.13 6.87 24.20
CA ARG A 490 13.72 7.24 24.43
C ARG A 490 13.54 8.75 24.44
N ASP A 491 14.43 9.48 25.09
CA ASP A 491 14.37 10.94 25.22
C ASP A 491 14.44 11.65 23.86
N ARG A 492 15.09 11.03 22.86
CA ARG A 492 15.19 11.53 21.48
C ARG A 492 13.97 11.21 20.60
N LEU A 493 12.99 10.46 21.09
CA LEU A 493 11.81 10.10 20.30
C LEU A 493 10.98 11.35 19.93
N ARG A 494 10.22 11.25 18.84
CA ARG A 494 9.32 12.31 18.39
C ARG A 494 8.23 12.60 19.43
N ASP A 495 7.74 13.84 19.48
CA ASP A 495 6.65 14.22 20.38
C ASP A 495 5.26 13.81 19.87
N ASN A 496 5.06 12.51 19.71
CA ASN A 496 3.75 11.89 19.47
C ASN A 496 3.29 11.10 20.70
N ALA A 497 2.06 10.58 20.68
CA ALA A 497 1.48 9.88 21.83
C ALA A 497 2.36 8.71 22.31
N ASP A 498 2.87 7.90 21.37
CA ASP A 498 3.78 6.79 21.64
C ASP A 498 5.12 7.26 22.21
N GLY A 499 5.72 8.29 21.62
CA GLY A 499 6.99 8.88 22.06
C GLY A 499 6.88 9.46 23.47
N ARG A 500 5.79 10.17 23.78
CA ARG A 500 5.50 10.66 25.14
C ARG A 500 5.40 9.52 26.15
N ARG A 501 4.61 8.48 25.85
CA ARG A 501 4.51 7.29 26.72
C ARG A 501 5.88 6.67 26.93
N ARG A 502 6.62 6.42 25.85
CA ARG A 502 7.93 5.74 25.89
C ARG A 502 9.01 6.54 26.61
N ARG A 503 8.94 7.87 26.61
CA ARG A 503 9.78 8.74 27.46
C ARG A 503 9.39 8.65 28.93
N GLN A 504 8.09 8.71 29.20
CA GLN A 504 7.57 8.65 30.57
C GLN A 504 7.86 7.31 31.24
N PHE A 505 7.69 6.20 30.51
CA PHE A 505 7.86 4.82 30.97
C PHE A 505 9.09 4.18 30.31
N TRP A 506 10.25 4.85 30.39
CA TRP A 506 11.47 4.43 29.68
C TRP A 506 11.99 3.04 30.09
N TRP A 507 11.64 2.57 31.29
CA TRP A 507 12.00 1.24 31.80
C TRP A 507 11.07 0.13 31.32
N GLN A 508 9.94 0.45 30.67
CA GLN A 508 9.03 -0.53 30.10
C GLN A 508 9.33 -0.76 28.62
N PHE A 509 8.88 -1.91 28.11
CA PHE A 509 8.90 -2.17 26.67
C PHE A 509 8.07 -1.15 25.88
N GLY A 510 8.44 -0.98 24.61
CA GLY A 510 7.69 -0.12 23.67
C GLY A 510 6.21 -0.50 23.59
N ARG A 511 5.92 -1.81 23.61
CA ARG A 511 4.59 -2.40 23.81
C ARG A 511 4.74 -3.80 24.40
N TRP A 512 4.05 -4.05 25.52
CA TRP A 512 3.86 -5.39 26.10
C TRP A 512 2.49 -5.97 25.68
N THR A 513 2.36 -7.30 25.72
CA THR A 513 1.19 -8.04 25.21
C THR A 513 0.53 -8.88 26.33
N PRO A 514 -0.25 -8.27 27.25
CA PRO A 514 -0.89 -8.99 28.37
C PRO A 514 -1.86 -10.10 27.93
N GLY A 515 -2.52 -9.91 26.78
CA GLY A 515 -3.41 -10.91 26.22
C GLY A 515 -2.68 -12.20 25.80
N LEU A 516 -1.41 -12.09 25.39
CA LEU A 516 -0.57 -13.26 25.09
C LEU A 516 -0.25 -13.99 26.39
N ASP A 517 0.24 -13.28 27.41
CA ASP A 517 0.58 -13.89 28.71
C ASP A 517 -0.63 -14.61 29.32
N SER A 518 -1.82 -14.01 29.21
CA SER A 518 -3.08 -14.62 29.66
C SER A 518 -3.45 -15.87 28.85
N ALA A 519 -3.20 -15.88 27.54
CA ALA A 519 -3.51 -17.00 26.67
C ALA A 519 -2.50 -18.16 26.78
N LEU A 520 -1.27 -17.88 27.20
CA LEU A 520 -0.25 -18.88 27.47
C LEU A 520 -0.35 -19.48 28.89
N ALA A 521 -1.06 -18.81 29.80
CA ALA A 521 -1.23 -19.27 31.18
C ALA A 521 -1.82 -20.69 31.22
N GLY A 522 -1.15 -21.59 31.94
CA GLY A 522 -1.57 -22.99 32.07
C GLY A 522 -1.12 -23.92 30.94
N HIS A 523 -0.41 -23.42 29.93
CA HIS A 523 0.19 -24.24 28.88
C HIS A 523 1.72 -24.28 29.03
N PRO A 524 2.36 -25.46 28.98
CA PRO A 524 3.82 -25.57 29.07
C PRO A 524 4.53 -25.21 27.77
N ARG A 525 3.82 -25.25 26.64
CA ARG A 525 4.35 -24.95 25.31
C ARG A 525 3.29 -24.30 24.42
N CYS A 526 3.75 -23.62 23.38
CA CYS A 526 2.93 -22.97 22.37
C CYS A 526 3.59 -23.13 21.00
N LEU A 527 2.84 -22.86 19.92
CA LEU A 527 3.41 -22.77 18.58
C LEU A 527 3.92 -21.36 18.32
N ALA A 528 5.07 -21.27 17.65
CA ALA A 528 5.69 -20.02 17.25
C ALA A 528 6.07 -20.05 15.76
N LEU A 529 5.97 -18.88 15.12
CA LEU A 529 6.35 -18.65 13.72
C LEU A 529 7.08 -17.32 13.59
N ALA A 530 8.19 -17.30 12.86
CA ALA A 530 8.86 -16.05 12.50
C ALA A 530 7.96 -15.23 11.56
N ARG A 531 7.73 -13.97 11.89
CA ARG A 531 6.87 -13.05 11.11
C ARG A 531 7.38 -12.86 9.68
N VAL A 532 8.69 -12.75 9.51
CA VAL A 532 9.33 -12.66 8.20
C VAL A 532 10.10 -13.95 7.96
N THR A 533 9.68 -14.75 7.00
CA THR A 533 10.24 -16.08 6.79
C THR A 533 10.25 -16.49 5.32
N LYS A 534 11.26 -17.26 4.90
CA LYS A 534 11.32 -17.85 3.55
C LYS A 534 10.36 -19.03 3.42
N HIS A 535 10.33 -19.88 4.45
CA HIS A 535 9.50 -21.08 4.52
C HIS A 535 8.48 -20.94 5.65
N LEU A 536 7.26 -21.41 5.44
CA LEU A 536 6.24 -21.42 6.49
C LEU A 536 6.52 -22.59 7.45
N VAL A 537 7.17 -22.29 8.56
CA VAL A 537 7.67 -23.32 9.51
C VAL A 537 7.29 -22.95 10.94
N PHE A 538 6.56 -23.86 11.59
CA PHE A 538 6.12 -23.69 12.97
C PHE A 538 7.01 -24.51 13.92
N SER A 539 7.30 -23.97 15.09
CA SER A 539 8.09 -24.66 16.14
C SER A 539 7.36 -24.58 17.47
N PHE A 540 7.41 -25.66 18.27
CA PHE A 540 6.95 -25.61 19.65
C PHE A 540 7.99 -24.89 20.51
N GLN A 541 7.52 -23.93 21.30
CA GLN A 541 8.34 -23.11 22.18
C GLN A 541 7.79 -23.15 23.60
N SER A 542 8.67 -23.07 24.60
CA SER A 542 8.26 -22.91 25.99
C SER A 542 7.51 -21.59 26.17
N THR A 543 6.46 -21.62 27.00
CA THR A 543 5.67 -20.42 27.34
C THR A 543 6.38 -19.51 28.33
N ASP A 544 7.51 -19.95 28.90
CA ASP A 544 8.33 -19.14 29.81
C ASP A 544 9.21 -18.09 29.11
N VAL A 545 9.24 -18.09 27.79
CA VAL A 545 10.10 -17.22 26.98
C VAL A 545 9.37 -15.93 26.58
N VAL A 546 10.10 -14.81 26.53
CA VAL A 546 9.60 -13.56 25.95
C VAL A 546 9.83 -13.58 24.45
N PHE A 547 8.74 -13.55 23.68
CA PHE A 547 8.76 -13.48 22.23
C PHE A 547 8.85 -12.04 21.74
N THR A 548 9.70 -11.79 20.75
CA THR A 548 9.72 -10.51 20.03
C THR A 548 8.51 -10.30 19.15
N ASP A 549 8.27 -9.05 18.76
CA ASP A 549 7.27 -8.70 17.75
C ASP A 549 7.61 -9.21 16.33
N MET A 550 8.78 -9.81 16.14
CA MET A 550 9.15 -10.56 14.93
C MET A 550 8.72 -12.03 14.99
N VAL A 551 7.98 -12.43 16.02
CA VAL A 551 7.41 -13.78 16.17
C VAL A 551 5.90 -13.67 16.41
N TYR A 552 5.13 -14.51 15.72
CA TYR A 552 3.75 -14.80 16.07
C TYR A 552 3.69 -16.04 16.95
N VAL A 553 2.85 -15.95 17.99
CA VAL A 553 2.66 -16.98 18.99
C VAL A 553 1.21 -17.42 18.97
N PHE A 554 1.00 -18.72 18.95
CA PHE A 554 -0.31 -19.36 18.93
C PHE A 554 -0.40 -20.26 20.19
N PRO A 555 -1.37 -20.03 21.10
CA PRO A 555 -1.54 -20.82 22.32
C PRO A 555 -2.17 -22.19 22.00
N LEU A 556 -1.50 -22.95 21.14
CA LEU A 556 -1.90 -24.25 20.63
C LEU A 556 -0.80 -25.26 21.02
N PRO A 557 -1.02 -26.09 22.05
CA PRO A 557 0.03 -26.98 22.56
C PRO A 557 0.04 -28.37 21.90
N ASN A 558 -0.95 -28.70 21.07
CA ASN A 558 -1.17 -30.04 20.51
C ASN A 558 -0.59 -30.21 19.09
N TYR A 559 -0.31 -31.46 18.71
CA TYR A 559 0.25 -31.78 17.40
C TYR A 559 -0.78 -31.70 16.27
N ALA A 560 -2.07 -31.85 16.55
CA ALA A 560 -3.13 -31.72 15.56
C ALA A 560 -3.17 -30.31 14.94
N SER A 561 -3.13 -29.27 15.77
CA SER A 561 -3.03 -27.87 15.32
C SER A 561 -1.77 -27.62 14.52
N PHE A 562 -0.66 -28.19 14.98
CA PHE A 562 0.62 -28.09 14.30
C PHE A 562 0.57 -28.74 12.92
N ALA A 563 -0.02 -29.94 12.79
CA ALA A 563 -0.15 -30.65 11.52
C ALA A 563 -0.94 -29.82 10.50
N VAL A 564 -2.08 -29.25 10.92
CA VAL A 564 -2.88 -28.37 10.06
C VAL A 564 -2.08 -27.15 9.62
N LEU A 565 -1.45 -26.43 10.54
CA LEU A 565 -0.71 -25.20 10.24
C LEU A 565 0.57 -25.45 9.43
N GLN A 566 1.24 -26.60 9.61
CA GLN A 566 2.47 -26.94 8.91
C GLN A 566 2.23 -27.55 7.52
N SER A 567 1.01 -27.99 7.23
CA SER A 567 0.62 -28.59 5.95
C SER A 567 0.71 -27.62 4.76
N ARG A 568 0.81 -28.18 3.55
CA ARG A 568 0.69 -27.44 2.29
C ARG A 568 -0.71 -26.88 2.07
N VAL A 569 -1.73 -27.38 2.79
CA VAL A 569 -3.09 -26.80 2.78
C VAL A 569 -3.09 -25.40 3.38
N HIS A 570 -2.48 -25.21 4.56
CA HIS A 570 -2.31 -23.87 5.13
C HIS A 570 -1.33 -23.03 4.32
N LEU A 571 -0.27 -23.63 3.76
CA LEU A 571 0.67 -22.91 2.90
C LEU A 571 -0.02 -22.27 1.68
N ALA A 572 -0.92 -23.00 1.01
CA ALA A 572 -1.67 -22.50 -0.13
C ALA A 572 -2.52 -21.27 0.25
N TRP A 573 -3.16 -21.30 1.43
CA TRP A 573 -3.87 -20.15 2.00
C TRP A 573 -2.93 -18.97 2.28
N VAL A 574 -1.81 -19.22 2.95
CA VAL A 574 -0.83 -18.19 3.33
C VAL A 574 -0.23 -17.51 2.10
N ARG A 575 0.04 -18.24 1.00
CA ARG A 575 0.53 -17.67 -0.26
C ARG A 575 -0.41 -16.63 -0.87
N LEU A 576 -1.69 -16.66 -0.52
CA LEU A 576 -2.69 -15.71 -0.98
C LEU A 576 -2.94 -14.56 0.00
N GLN A 577 -2.88 -14.84 1.30
CA GLN A 577 -3.22 -13.86 2.33
C GLN A 577 -2.03 -13.06 2.83
N ALA A 578 -0.84 -13.68 2.89
CA ALA A 578 0.36 -13.02 3.40
C ALA A 578 0.86 -11.95 2.42
N SER A 579 1.45 -10.89 2.97
CA SER A 579 2.24 -9.97 2.15
C SER A 579 3.59 -10.60 1.82
N MET A 580 4.15 -10.27 0.66
CA MET A 580 5.45 -10.75 0.22
C MET A 580 6.48 -9.63 0.26
N LEU A 581 7.67 -9.93 0.78
CA LEU A 581 8.86 -9.11 0.60
C LEU A 581 9.79 -9.83 -0.37
N ALA A 582 10.13 -9.16 -1.46
CA ALA A 582 11.20 -9.58 -2.35
C ALA A 582 12.38 -8.62 -2.21
N ASP A 583 13.59 -9.15 -2.17
CA ASP A 583 14.82 -8.38 -2.34
C ASP A 583 15.25 -8.33 -3.83
N ARG A 584 16.37 -7.68 -4.15
CA ARG A 584 16.93 -7.57 -5.52
C ARG A 584 17.27 -8.92 -6.13
N SER A 585 17.51 -9.96 -5.32
CA SER A 585 17.73 -11.32 -5.83
C SER A 585 16.43 -12.03 -6.20
N ALA A 586 15.29 -11.32 -6.08
CA ALA A 586 13.94 -11.87 -6.18
C ALA A 586 13.67 -13.01 -5.18
N THR A 587 14.46 -13.10 -4.09
CA THR A 587 14.19 -14.06 -3.03
C THR A 587 12.99 -13.58 -2.23
N GLU A 588 11.92 -14.35 -2.28
CA GLU A 588 10.67 -14.03 -1.59
C GLU A 588 10.70 -14.49 -0.13
N ARG A 589 10.15 -13.64 0.73
CA ARG A 589 9.87 -13.95 2.13
C ARG A 589 8.43 -13.58 2.42
N PHE A 590 7.71 -14.51 3.03
CA PHE A 590 6.41 -14.24 3.61
C PHE A 590 6.57 -13.23 4.75
N VAL A 591 5.69 -12.24 4.77
CA VAL A 591 5.37 -11.47 5.96
C VAL A 591 4.04 -11.99 6.46
N TYR A 592 4.10 -12.95 7.38
CA TYR A 592 2.92 -13.55 7.96
C TYR A 592 2.15 -12.49 8.74
N GLY A 593 0.89 -12.27 8.38
CA GLY A 593 -0.04 -11.44 9.13
C GLY A 593 -1.07 -12.35 9.78
N ALA A 594 -1.05 -12.51 11.10
CA ALA A 594 -1.96 -13.47 11.75
C ALA A 594 -3.43 -13.10 11.52
N THR A 595 -3.74 -11.82 11.46
CA THR A 595 -5.06 -11.30 11.12
C THR A 595 -5.54 -11.76 9.73
N GLU A 596 -4.67 -11.71 8.73
CA GLU A 596 -5.02 -12.05 7.34
C GLU A 596 -4.89 -13.55 7.07
N CYS A 597 -3.91 -14.21 7.70
CA CYS A 597 -3.56 -15.62 7.43
C CYS A 597 -4.21 -16.58 8.41
N PHE A 598 -4.18 -16.32 9.71
CA PHE A 598 -4.67 -17.23 10.75
C PHE A 598 -6.12 -16.96 11.11
N GLU A 599 -6.50 -15.72 11.40
CA GLU A 599 -7.86 -15.37 11.84
C GLU A 599 -8.91 -15.59 10.74
N THR A 600 -8.50 -15.70 9.47
CA THR A 600 -9.38 -16.02 8.34
C THR A 600 -9.34 -17.51 7.95
N PHE A 601 -8.37 -18.29 8.43
CA PHE A 601 -8.18 -19.65 7.96
C PHE A 601 -9.26 -20.60 8.50
N PRO A 602 -10.05 -21.27 7.64
CA PRO A 602 -11.06 -22.19 8.10
C PRO A 602 -10.44 -23.56 8.42
N PHE A 603 -10.03 -23.81 9.66
CA PHE A 603 -9.49 -25.11 10.14
C PHE A 603 -10.41 -26.30 9.83
N PRO A 604 -9.95 -27.57 9.68
CA PRO A 604 -10.84 -28.69 9.36
C PRO A 604 -11.96 -28.87 10.39
N VAL A 605 -11.61 -28.76 11.68
CA VAL A 605 -12.56 -28.65 12.80
C VAL A 605 -12.72 -27.19 13.20
N VAL A 606 -13.93 -26.77 13.56
CA VAL A 606 -14.25 -25.36 13.87
C VAL A 606 -13.38 -24.80 15.00
N ASP A 607 -13.19 -25.54 16.10
CA ASP A 607 -12.27 -25.12 17.17
C ASP A 607 -10.84 -25.54 16.80
N PRO A 608 -9.91 -24.59 16.58
CA PRO A 608 -8.52 -24.91 16.27
C PRO A 608 -7.81 -25.68 17.38
N ARG A 609 -8.33 -25.68 18.62
CA ARG A 609 -7.75 -26.41 19.75
C ARG A 609 -8.13 -27.89 19.76
N ALA A 610 -9.09 -28.31 18.94
CA ALA A 610 -9.58 -29.68 18.93
C ALA A 610 -8.47 -30.67 18.55
N ILE A 611 -8.43 -31.81 19.25
CA ILE A 611 -7.49 -32.89 18.97
C ILE A 611 -8.19 -33.90 18.07
N VAL A 612 -7.75 -33.97 16.82
CA VAL A 612 -8.12 -35.03 15.87
C VAL A 612 -7.05 -36.12 15.97
N PRO A 613 -7.38 -37.35 16.39
CA PRO A 613 -6.39 -38.39 16.71
C PRO A 613 -5.37 -38.66 15.58
N GLU A 614 -5.84 -38.73 14.35
CA GLU A 614 -5.01 -38.98 13.17
C GLU A 614 -4.03 -37.82 12.93
N LEU A 615 -4.50 -36.57 13.07
CA LEU A 615 -3.65 -35.38 12.93
C LEU A 615 -2.64 -35.24 14.08
N GLU A 616 -3.04 -35.60 15.31
CA GLU A 616 -2.15 -35.60 16.47
C GLU A 616 -0.99 -36.58 16.24
N SER A 617 -1.30 -37.81 15.81
CA SER A 617 -0.31 -38.85 15.55
C SER A 617 0.66 -38.46 14.42
N VAL A 618 0.14 -38.04 13.26
CA VAL A 618 0.98 -37.67 12.12
C VAL A 618 1.81 -36.42 12.43
N GLY A 619 1.22 -35.45 13.12
CA GLY A 619 1.91 -34.23 13.56
C GLY A 619 3.05 -34.53 14.53
N GLU A 620 2.87 -35.45 15.48
CA GLU A 620 3.91 -35.86 16.42
C GLU A 620 5.07 -36.58 15.72
N VAL A 621 4.76 -37.54 14.85
CA VAL A 621 5.76 -38.29 14.08
C VAL A 621 6.57 -37.35 13.18
N PHE A 622 5.90 -36.43 12.47
CA PHE A 622 6.59 -35.43 11.65
C PHE A 622 7.47 -34.51 12.50
N TYR A 623 6.92 -33.91 13.58
CA TYR A 623 7.64 -32.96 14.40
C TYR A 623 8.89 -33.58 15.03
N SER A 624 8.75 -34.77 15.63
CA SER A 624 9.85 -35.48 16.29
C SER A 624 10.94 -35.89 15.31
N THR A 625 10.56 -36.40 14.12
CA THR A 625 11.50 -36.77 13.05
C THR A 625 12.24 -35.54 12.53
N ARG A 626 11.53 -34.43 12.30
CA ARG A 626 12.14 -33.15 11.89
C ARG A 626 13.10 -32.65 12.96
N ALA A 627 12.71 -32.64 14.23
CA ALA A 627 13.56 -32.18 15.33
C ALA A 627 14.83 -33.04 15.49
N ALA A 628 14.77 -34.34 15.23
CA ALA A 628 15.95 -35.21 15.18
C ALA A 628 16.87 -34.83 14.02
N TYR A 629 16.31 -34.69 12.81
CA TYR A 629 17.07 -34.29 11.62
C TYR A 629 17.81 -32.97 11.82
N LEU A 630 17.16 -31.94 12.38
CA LEU A 630 17.80 -30.64 12.65
C LEU A 630 19.00 -30.79 13.58
N ARG A 631 18.87 -31.57 14.67
CA ARG A 631 19.98 -31.81 15.60
C ARG A 631 21.13 -32.60 14.95
N ASP A 632 20.81 -33.65 14.22
CA ASP A 632 21.81 -34.55 13.63
C ASP A 632 22.59 -33.88 12.49
N SER A 633 21.90 -33.04 11.69
CA SER A 633 22.51 -32.27 10.60
C SER A 633 23.18 -30.98 11.06
N GLY A 634 22.88 -30.50 12.27
CA GLY A 634 23.33 -29.19 12.77
C GLY A 634 22.70 -28.00 12.03
N GLN A 635 21.61 -28.22 11.29
CA GLN A 635 20.94 -27.20 10.48
C GLN A 635 19.77 -26.54 11.20
N GLY A 636 19.55 -25.25 10.93
CA GLY A 636 18.33 -24.56 11.30
C GLY A 636 17.14 -24.92 10.40
N LEU A 637 15.93 -24.50 10.78
CA LEU A 637 14.72 -24.72 9.98
C LEU A 637 14.83 -24.17 8.55
N THR A 638 15.47 -23.02 8.35
CA THR A 638 15.59 -22.43 7.01
C THR A 638 16.45 -23.30 6.09
N GLU A 639 17.56 -23.82 6.60
CA GLU A 639 18.49 -24.67 5.84
C GLU A 639 17.86 -26.02 5.54
N ALA A 640 17.24 -26.65 6.54
CA ALA A 640 16.55 -27.92 6.38
C ALA A 640 15.45 -27.85 5.31
N TYR A 641 14.62 -26.79 5.31
CA TYR A 641 13.59 -26.64 4.28
C TYR A 641 14.15 -26.25 2.90
N ASN A 642 15.33 -25.62 2.83
CA ASN A 642 16.04 -25.49 1.56
C ASN A 642 16.47 -26.88 1.03
N ALA A 643 17.00 -27.75 1.90
CA ALA A 643 17.38 -29.11 1.53
C ALA A 643 16.17 -29.96 1.08
N LEU A 644 15.02 -29.82 1.76
CA LEU A 644 13.78 -30.51 1.35
C LEU A 644 13.32 -30.12 -0.06
N LEU A 645 13.58 -28.89 -0.48
CA LEU A 645 13.23 -28.39 -1.82
C LEU A 645 14.34 -28.55 -2.86
N ASP A 646 15.56 -28.94 -2.45
CA ASP A 646 16.65 -29.22 -3.40
C ASP A 646 16.51 -30.64 -3.97
N HIS A 647 16.27 -30.72 -5.28
CA HIS A 647 16.21 -32.00 -6.00
C HIS A 647 17.60 -32.56 -6.31
N ARG A 648 18.67 -31.81 -6.03
CA ARG A 648 20.07 -32.21 -6.29
C ARG A 648 20.64 -32.88 -5.04
N GLY A 649 21.07 -34.13 -5.20
CA GLY A 649 21.60 -34.94 -4.11
C GLY A 649 20.49 -35.74 -3.41
N TRP A 650 20.80 -36.99 -3.09
CA TRP A 650 19.89 -37.90 -2.41
C TRP A 650 20.37 -38.13 -0.97
N GLU A 651 19.49 -37.86 -0.01
CA GLU A 651 19.71 -38.16 1.40
C GLU A 651 18.44 -38.84 1.94
N ALA A 652 18.57 -40.04 2.51
CA ALA A 652 17.43 -40.82 2.98
C ALA A 652 16.60 -40.11 4.06
N SER A 653 17.25 -39.29 4.89
CA SER A 653 16.62 -38.48 5.95
C SER A 653 15.71 -37.39 5.35
N VAL A 654 16.18 -36.70 4.30
CA VAL A 654 15.44 -35.67 3.56
C VAL A 654 14.24 -36.28 2.86
N GLU A 655 14.42 -37.43 2.21
CA GLU A 655 13.32 -38.13 1.53
C GLU A 655 12.26 -38.61 2.51
N ARG A 656 12.67 -39.09 3.69
CA ARG A 656 11.74 -39.45 4.77
C ARG A 656 10.91 -38.26 5.23
N LEU A 657 11.50 -37.08 5.38
CA LEU A 657 10.77 -35.87 5.76
C LEU A 657 9.80 -35.40 4.67
N ARG A 658 10.14 -35.54 3.39
CA ARG A 658 9.23 -35.27 2.26
C ARG A 658 7.99 -36.16 2.31
N CYS A 659 8.21 -37.48 2.47
CA CYS A 659 7.13 -38.45 2.57
C CYS A 659 6.23 -38.19 3.80
N LEU A 660 6.81 -37.83 4.94
CA LEU A 660 6.02 -37.47 6.13
C LEU A 660 5.22 -36.17 5.92
N HIS A 661 5.75 -35.21 5.16
CA HIS A 661 4.99 -34.03 4.76
C HIS A 661 3.78 -34.40 3.89
N GLU A 662 3.97 -35.27 2.88
CA GLU A 662 2.90 -35.75 2.01
C GLU A 662 1.81 -36.52 2.79
N GLN A 663 2.22 -37.37 3.74
CA GLN A 663 1.30 -38.06 4.65
C GLN A 663 0.50 -37.10 5.52
N MET A 664 1.16 -36.05 6.04
CA MET A 664 0.52 -34.99 6.81
C MET A 664 -0.49 -34.20 5.96
N ASP A 665 -0.14 -33.85 4.72
CA ASP A 665 -1.06 -33.17 3.80
C ASP A 665 -2.29 -34.04 3.52
N ARG A 666 -2.09 -35.34 3.27
CA ARG A 666 -3.20 -36.28 3.07
C ARG A 666 -4.11 -36.31 4.29
N ALA A 667 -3.56 -36.49 5.48
CA ALA A 667 -4.33 -36.56 6.72
C ALA A 667 -5.12 -35.26 6.99
N VAL A 668 -4.53 -34.10 6.69
CA VAL A 668 -5.21 -32.80 6.82
C VAL A 668 -6.38 -32.71 5.86
N LEU A 669 -6.20 -33.09 4.59
CA LEU A 669 -7.28 -33.10 3.60
C LEU A 669 -8.40 -34.08 3.97
N ASP A 670 -8.06 -35.26 4.50
CA ASP A 670 -9.05 -36.23 4.98
C ASP A 670 -9.86 -35.67 6.16
N ALA A 671 -9.23 -34.89 7.04
CA ALA A 671 -9.93 -34.17 8.11
C ALA A 671 -10.89 -33.07 7.60
N TYR A 672 -10.67 -32.54 6.39
CA TYR A 672 -11.65 -31.69 5.69
C TYR A 672 -12.72 -32.50 4.93
N GLY A 673 -12.53 -33.81 4.77
CA GLY A 673 -13.35 -34.65 3.89
C GLY A 673 -13.00 -34.53 2.40
N TRP A 674 -11.80 -34.05 2.06
CA TRP A 674 -11.33 -33.83 0.68
C TRP A 674 -10.36 -34.94 0.23
N SER A 675 -10.79 -36.19 0.38
CA SER A 675 -10.00 -37.37 0.00
C SER A 675 -9.80 -37.49 -1.53
N ASP A 676 -10.58 -36.74 -2.30
CA ASP A 676 -10.55 -36.70 -3.76
C ASP A 676 -9.42 -35.83 -4.34
N ILE A 677 -8.83 -34.93 -3.54
CA ILE A 677 -7.68 -34.13 -3.96
C ILE A 677 -6.42 -34.99 -3.84
N GLU A 678 -5.68 -35.19 -4.92
CA GLU A 678 -4.39 -35.89 -4.91
C GLU A 678 -3.29 -35.05 -4.26
N VAL A 679 -2.41 -35.69 -3.49
CA VAL A 679 -1.28 -35.01 -2.85
C VAL A 679 -0.08 -35.08 -3.80
N PRO A 680 0.40 -33.95 -4.35
CA PRO A 680 1.55 -33.95 -5.25
C PRO A 680 2.84 -34.18 -4.48
N PRO A 681 3.94 -34.60 -5.15
CA PRO A 681 5.23 -34.76 -4.51
C PRO A 681 5.69 -33.47 -3.83
N TYR A 682 6.33 -33.56 -2.67
CA TYR A 682 6.77 -32.39 -1.92
C TYR A 682 7.87 -31.59 -2.65
N CYS A 683 8.75 -32.29 -3.36
CA CYS A 683 9.82 -31.72 -4.17
C CYS A 683 9.56 -32.03 -5.65
N PRO A 684 8.88 -31.13 -6.40
CA PRO A 684 8.59 -31.35 -7.81
C PRO A 684 9.91 -31.41 -8.63
N ARG A 685 9.99 -32.34 -9.58
CA ARG A 685 11.19 -32.58 -10.41
C ARG A 685 10.92 -32.47 -11.90
N THR A 686 9.67 -32.68 -12.32
CA THR A 686 9.21 -32.63 -13.70
C THR A 686 8.21 -31.49 -13.88
N ASP A 687 8.00 -31.05 -15.12
CA ASP A 687 6.98 -30.05 -15.45
C ASP A 687 5.57 -30.51 -15.02
N ASP A 688 5.30 -31.82 -15.12
CA ASP A 688 4.06 -32.44 -14.65
C ASP A 688 3.92 -32.34 -13.12
N ASP A 689 5.00 -32.55 -12.36
CA ASP A 689 4.96 -32.36 -10.90
C ASP A 689 4.66 -30.90 -10.53
N TYR A 690 5.27 -29.94 -11.25
CA TYR A 690 4.99 -28.52 -11.04
C TYR A 690 3.54 -28.17 -11.38
N ALA A 691 2.99 -28.75 -12.44
CA ALA A 691 1.58 -28.61 -12.79
C ALA A 691 0.67 -29.20 -11.70
N ALA A 692 0.97 -30.40 -11.20
CA ALA A 692 0.22 -31.06 -10.13
C ALA A 692 0.26 -30.26 -8.81
N VAL A 693 1.41 -29.66 -8.46
CA VAL A 693 1.51 -28.75 -7.30
C VAL A 693 0.63 -27.51 -7.49
N GLN A 694 0.62 -26.93 -8.70
CA GLN A 694 -0.22 -25.77 -8.97
C GLN A 694 -1.72 -26.11 -8.93
N GLU A 695 -2.11 -27.27 -9.48
CA GLU A 695 -3.49 -27.76 -9.46
C GLU A 695 -3.96 -28.04 -8.03
N PHE A 696 -3.12 -28.70 -7.22
CA PHE A 696 -3.36 -28.92 -5.80
C PHE A 696 -3.60 -27.60 -5.05
N GLU A 697 -2.72 -26.61 -5.25
CA GLU A 697 -2.83 -25.32 -4.58
C GLU A 697 -4.10 -24.55 -5.00
N ASP A 698 -4.43 -24.57 -6.29
CA ASP A 698 -5.64 -23.94 -6.82
C ASP A 698 -6.90 -24.58 -6.23
N GLU A 699 -7.02 -25.91 -6.28
CA GLU A 699 -8.21 -26.64 -5.79
C GLU A 699 -8.40 -26.46 -4.28
N VAL A 700 -7.33 -26.57 -3.51
CA VAL A 700 -7.36 -26.37 -2.05
C VAL A 700 -7.80 -24.95 -1.70
N VAL A 701 -7.24 -23.94 -2.37
CA VAL A 701 -7.62 -22.55 -2.14
C VAL A 701 -9.10 -22.33 -2.43
N ASP A 702 -9.60 -22.87 -3.53
CA ASP A 702 -10.99 -22.68 -3.96
C ASP A 702 -11.95 -23.19 -2.89
N ARG A 703 -11.72 -24.41 -2.38
CA ARG A 703 -12.52 -24.99 -1.29
C ARG A 703 -12.37 -24.24 0.03
N LEU A 704 -11.16 -23.79 0.38
CA LEU A 704 -10.95 -22.99 1.60
C LEU A 704 -11.71 -21.66 1.55
N TYR A 705 -11.79 -20.99 0.39
CA TYR A 705 -12.57 -19.76 0.26
C TYR A 705 -14.07 -20.00 0.42
N VAL A 706 -14.59 -21.08 -0.18
CA VAL A 706 -15.99 -21.49 0.00
C VAL A 706 -16.27 -21.77 1.48
N LEU A 707 -15.43 -22.59 2.13
CA LEU A 707 -15.58 -22.94 3.53
C LEU A 707 -15.46 -21.71 4.47
N ASN A 708 -14.56 -20.78 4.16
CA ASN A 708 -14.45 -19.52 4.89
C ASN A 708 -15.76 -18.72 4.80
N ALA A 709 -16.33 -18.59 3.60
CA ALA A 709 -17.56 -17.85 3.38
C ALA A 709 -18.75 -18.49 4.11
N GLU A 710 -18.89 -19.82 4.03
CA GLU A 710 -19.93 -20.59 4.72
C GLU A 710 -19.85 -20.42 6.24
N ARG A 711 -18.65 -20.54 6.82
CA ARG A 711 -18.44 -20.36 8.26
C ARG A 711 -18.71 -18.94 8.70
N ALA A 712 -18.25 -17.96 7.95
CA ALA A 712 -18.51 -16.56 8.27
C ALA A 712 -20.03 -16.26 8.24
N GLN A 713 -20.77 -16.87 7.30
CA GLN A 713 -22.22 -16.74 7.24
C GLN A 713 -22.93 -17.49 8.38
N ASP A 714 -22.45 -18.66 8.79
CA ASP A 714 -22.97 -19.37 9.96
C ASP A 714 -22.72 -18.59 11.27
N GLU A 715 -21.52 -18.05 11.47
CA GLU A 715 -21.21 -17.18 12.61
C GLU A 715 -22.07 -15.92 12.65
N GLU A 716 -22.34 -15.32 11.47
CA GLU A 716 -23.25 -14.19 11.33
C GLU A 716 -24.70 -14.56 11.71
N ARG A 717 -25.20 -15.70 11.23
CA ARG A 717 -26.53 -16.22 11.60
C ARG A 717 -26.67 -16.49 13.10
N ARG A 718 -25.57 -16.92 13.75
CA ARG A 718 -25.51 -17.17 15.21
C ARG A 718 -25.30 -15.89 16.03
N GLY A 719 -25.13 -14.73 15.40
CA GLY A 719 -24.87 -13.47 16.09
C GLY A 719 -23.50 -13.40 16.79
N LEU A 720 -22.55 -14.23 16.37
CA LEU A 720 -21.19 -14.27 16.94
C LEU A 720 -20.29 -13.16 16.38
N ARG A 721 -20.71 -12.50 15.30
CA ARG A 721 -20.03 -11.33 14.73
C ARG A 721 -20.49 -10.05 15.44
N GLU A 722 -19.57 -9.41 16.16
CA GLU A 722 -19.75 -8.00 16.53
C GLU A 722 -19.68 -7.16 15.25
N ASN A 723 -20.64 -6.26 15.04
CA ASN A 723 -20.58 -5.26 13.96
C ASN A 723 -19.24 -4.52 14.04
N GLU A 724 -18.35 -4.73 13.07
CA GLU A 724 -17.00 -4.13 13.03
C GLU A 724 -17.02 -2.58 12.98
N GLY A 725 -18.19 -1.95 12.91
CA GLY A 725 -18.38 -0.49 12.93
C GLY A 725 -18.55 0.19 14.29
N SER A 726 -18.74 -0.51 15.43
CA SER A 726 -19.18 0.16 16.67
C SER A 726 -18.09 0.56 17.68
N ARG A 727 -16.80 0.59 17.31
CA ARG A 727 -15.71 1.01 18.22
C ARG A 727 -15.39 2.51 18.21
N GLN A 728 -16.24 3.36 17.62
CA GLN A 728 -16.25 4.79 17.92
C GLN A 728 -17.39 5.13 18.88
N GLY A 729 -17.04 5.44 20.14
CA GLY A 729 -17.87 6.29 20.99
C GLY A 729 -18.79 5.61 22.03
N LYS A 730 -18.25 4.81 22.94
CA LYS A 730 -18.84 4.70 24.30
C LYS A 730 -17.76 4.90 25.36
N LYS A 731 -17.42 6.16 25.62
CA LYS A 731 -16.83 6.56 26.90
C LYS A 731 -17.88 6.31 27.98
N LYS A 732 -17.72 5.25 28.77
CA LYS A 732 -18.36 5.16 30.08
C LYS A 732 -17.83 6.32 30.92
N SER A 733 -18.70 7.28 31.22
CA SER A 733 -18.43 8.35 32.17
C SER A 733 -18.24 7.74 33.56
N VAL A 734 -17.00 7.57 33.99
CA VAL A 734 -16.69 7.33 35.40
C VAL A 734 -16.87 8.66 36.12
N GLY A 735 -17.98 8.77 36.86
CA GLY A 735 -18.30 9.91 37.69
C GLY A 735 -17.19 10.14 38.71
N ARG A 736 -16.58 11.33 38.65
CA ARG A 736 -15.55 11.81 39.56
C ARG A 736 -16.20 12.06 40.93
N ARG A 737 -15.96 11.18 41.91
CA ARG A 737 -16.26 11.45 43.33
C ARG A 737 -15.41 12.65 43.76
N GLN A 738 -16.06 13.79 44.02
CA GLN A 738 -15.46 14.91 44.72
C GLN A 738 -15.43 14.57 46.21
N ASN A 739 -14.24 14.56 46.80
CA ASN A 739 -14.06 14.65 48.24
C ASN A 739 -14.48 16.07 48.69
N LYS A 740 -15.58 16.17 49.42
CA LYS A 740 -15.90 17.34 50.26
C LYS A 740 -15.54 16.98 51.70
N SER A 741 -14.78 17.87 52.34
CA SER A 741 -14.45 17.85 53.77
C SER A 741 -15.72 17.93 54.62
N PRO A 742 -15.73 17.38 55.85
CA PRO A 742 -16.89 17.39 56.72
C PRO A 742 -16.85 18.61 57.63
N ASP A 743 -17.85 19.50 57.51
CA ASP A 743 -18.23 20.45 58.55
C ASP A 743 -19.74 20.72 58.45
N GLY A 744 -20.43 20.65 59.59
CA GLY A 744 -21.69 21.37 59.82
C GLY A 744 -23.00 20.64 59.51
N GLU A 745 -23.50 19.92 60.52
CA GLU A 745 -24.86 20.05 61.09
C GLU A 745 -26.11 20.29 60.20
N GLU A 746 -27.05 19.36 60.39
CA GLU A 746 -28.48 19.56 60.65
C GLU A 746 -29.48 20.10 59.59
N GLN A 747 -30.68 19.48 59.68
CA GLN A 747 -31.99 19.85 59.09
C GLN A 747 -32.13 19.56 57.59
N GLY A 748 -33.08 18.76 57.10
CA GLY A 748 -34.37 18.32 57.61
C GLY A 748 -35.45 18.64 56.58
N LYS A 749 -36.25 17.62 56.19
CA LYS A 749 -37.57 17.68 55.52
C LYS A 749 -37.58 17.94 54.00
N LEU A 750 -37.94 16.91 53.22
CA LEU A 750 -39.29 16.65 52.66
C LEU A 750 -39.69 17.66 51.57
N PHE A 751 -39.49 17.31 50.31
CA PHE A 751 -40.51 16.74 49.41
C PHE A 751 -39.83 16.14 48.17
#